data_AF-A0AAD8XD74-F1
#
_entry.id   AF-A0AAD8XD74-F1
#
_cell.length_a   1.000
_cell.length_b   1.000
_cell.length_c   1.000
_cell.angle_alpha   90.00
_cell.angle_beta   90.00
_cell.angle_gamma   90.00
#
_symmetry.space_group_name_H-M   'P 1'
#
loop_
_entity.id
_entity.type
_entity.pdbx_description
1 polymer ?
#
loop_
_entity_poly.entity_id
_entity_poly.type
_entity_poly.pdbx_seq_one_letter_code
_entity_poly.pdbx_strand_id
1 'polypeptide(L)'
;MDFYQRLRSSLDSIACHGAELLRQSDNGSIAASPFEDKSKAVHNPRKKLMESAMKLLQLATMPEEYLDHLANGYQELTCVRWLVDLDVLQQLPQDGSIAYPVLAAKAGVPEKHLKGVARMAVLNGFLEEPTSGHVSHSRSSALLVRDENFMSWARWMMNYSMPVAYKFPEATRRWGDTDAKNQTAFNVAENTTDPFFDHIRKNPDLTSVFSSYMRNVTASRPWSLAHAVECFDWASLPEGAKVVDVGGSHGQLAVHVASKFPHLKYIVQDLPETVATAQRAFDADTSIDPAVKSHIQFMSSDFFKPQTVLDAHVYFLRMIIHDWPDRDARIILQNLRTALEANPKARIVIMDTILPPPGSTTLQHEQQLRVRDLMMMQVFNARERELENWKTLLNDVGMEIEHSRQPDDSVMGLLTVQLQSSTPGTPNDFIQIKKPIMPATEERPVLIIGAGISGLCLAQALKKHNIPFRVFERDPAVDSRPQGYRLKLRRDAAVALAESLPEEVYQTFQTSCATLAIGETDFNPFTGLVVNSRSGGGLSGKLGLHPSYCVDRAAFRTALMTGIENRIQFSKELSSYKTDVDQGVVTVTFKDGETVEGRFLVGADGLHSVVRRNLVPSHKIRDTGAACIYGKTPMTPEVLEKFPEKGMRWMTIVSDQTPMLQSCIIGDAPVTLLLEPIRFSEVSRSQHQLPADYIYWALIGPEARFRLDGETSTSKVSSSTSAQAAAEAARLSLSITQEWHSSIRSVFERQDTTQATLIRVVSSVPNVPSWSPSAMATLLGDAIHPMSPCGGVGAQTAICDASSLAKTIAAAQGSPTAEDIGAFEEGMRKRAHRSILQSEVGSKKMFGLRSLEDCDAWTGF
;
A
#
# COMPACT_ATOMS: atom_id res chain seq x y z
N MET A 1 -11.91 -12.74 -4.98
CA MET A 1 -11.92 -13.34 -3.62
C MET A 1 -13.28 -13.93 -3.37
N ASP A 2 -13.33 -15.11 -2.76
CA ASP A 2 -14.57 -15.78 -2.35
C ASP A 2 -15.30 -14.96 -1.24
N PHE A 3 -16.63 -15.07 -1.15
CA PHE A 3 -17.47 -14.36 -0.17
C PHE A 3 -16.97 -14.60 1.27
N TYR A 4 -16.73 -15.86 1.63
CA TYR A 4 -16.26 -16.24 2.96
C TYR A 4 -14.89 -15.65 3.30
N GLN A 5 -14.01 -15.51 2.30
CA GLN A 5 -12.70 -14.91 2.48
C GLN A 5 -12.81 -13.41 2.76
N ARG A 6 -13.70 -12.70 2.05
CA ARG A 6 -13.98 -11.28 2.30
C ARG A 6 -14.60 -11.07 3.69
N LEU A 7 -15.56 -11.91 4.07
CA LEU A 7 -16.22 -11.86 5.38
C LEU A 7 -15.20 -12.04 6.51
N ARG A 8 -14.37 -13.09 6.43
CA ARG A 8 -13.31 -13.35 7.40
C ARG A 8 -12.31 -12.21 7.49
N SER A 9 -11.87 -11.68 6.35
CA SER A 9 -10.94 -10.55 6.31
C SER A 9 -11.51 -9.30 7.00
N SER A 10 -12.80 -9.01 6.82
CA SER A 10 -13.44 -7.88 7.50
C SER A 10 -13.53 -8.09 9.01
N LEU A 11 -13.89 -9.30 9.47
CA LEU A 11 -13.95 -9.65 10.89
C LEU A 11 -12.59 -9.55 11.57
N ASP A 12 -11.55 -10.16 10.97
CA ASP A 12 -10.19 -10.12 11.51
C ASP A 12 -9.66 -8.67 11.57
N SER A 13 -9.98 -7.85 10.56
CA SER A 13 -9.61 -6.43 10.52
C SER A 13 -10.32 -5.62 11.61
N ILE A 14 -11.61 -5.85 11.85
CA ILE A 14 -12.36 -5.20 12.94
C ILE A 14 -11.75 -5.56 14.29
N ALA A 15 -11.47 -6.85 14.53
CA ALA A 15 -10.88 -7.33 15.78
C ALA A 15 -9.50 -6.69 16.03
N CYS A 16 -8.66 -6.59 14.99
CA CYS A 16 -7.33 -6.01 15.08
C CYS A 16 -7.36 -4.49 15.38
N HIS A 17 -8.07 -3.72 14.56
CA HIS A 17 -8.08 -2.26 14.67
C HIS A 17 -8.92 -1.75 15.84
N GLY A 18 -10.00 -2.47 16.19
CA GLY A 18 -10.79 -2.18 17.39
C GLY A 18 -9.96 -2.36 18.66
N ALA A 19 -9.20 -3.45 18.78
CA ALA A 19 -8.31 -3.68 19.91
C ALA A 19 -7.18 -2.62 19.99
N GLU A 20 -6.67 -2.16 18.85
CA GLU A 20 -5.68 -1.08 18.82
C GLU A 20 -6.24 0.23 19.35
N LEU A 21 -7.43 0.64 18.92
CA LEU A 21 -8.07 1.87 19.42
C LEU A 21 -8.36 1.81 20.92
N LEU A 22 -8.78 0.66 21.44
CA LEU A 22 -9.01 0.47 22.88
C LEU A 22 -7.70 0.60 23.67
N ARG A 23 -6.59 0.01 23.20
CA ARG A 23 -5.27 0.17 23.84
C ARG A 23 -4.81 1.63 23.91
N GLN A 24 -5.09 2.42 22.88
CA GLN A 24 -4.75 3.85 22.88
C GLN A 24 -5.57 4.63 23.93
N SER A 25 -6.80 4.19 24.24
CA SER A 25 -7.65 4.77 25.28
C SER A 25 -7.16 4.45 26.70
N ASP A 26 -6.57 3.27 26.91
CA ASP A 26 -6.13 2.80 28.24
C ASP A 26 -4.78 3.42 28.69
N ASN A 27 -4.00 4.00 27.77
CA ASN A 27 -2.67 4.57 28.04
C ASN A 27 -2.69 6.02 28.59
N GLY A 28 -3.85 6.55 28.99
CA GLY A 28 -3.95 7.75 29.84
C GLY A 28 -3.53 9.10 29.23
N SER A 29 -3.29 9.20 27.91
CA SER A 29 -2.83 10.45 27.26
C SER A 29 -3.84 11.13 26.33
N ILE A 30 -5.13 10.80 26.39
CA ILE A 30 -6.14 11.26 25.42
C ILE A 30 -7.40 11.77 26.13
N ALA A 31 -8.09 12.75 25.51
CA ALA A 31 -9.41 13.22 25.90
C ALA A 31 -10.41 12.06 26.14
N ALA A 32 -11.51 12.33 26.84
CA ALA A 32 -12.50 11.35 27.33
C ALA A 32 -13.02 10.31 26.31
N SER A 33 -12.75 10.48 25.01
CA SER A 33 -12.96 9.46 23.97
C SER A 33 -11.77 9.42 22.98
N PRO A 34 -11.25 8.24 22.61
CA PRO A 34 -10.22 8.11 21.56
C PRO A 34 -10.71 8.64 20.21
N PHE A 35 -12.02 8.69 19.99
CA PHE A 35 -12.60 9.23 18.77
C PHE A 35 -12.57 10.77 18.66
N GLU A 36 -12.00 11.46 19.65
CA GLU A 36 -11.75 12.91 19.64
C GLU A 36 -10.28 13.25 19.40
N ASP A 37 -9.40 12.24 19.45
CA ASP A 37 -7.99 12.40 19.14
C ASP A 37 -7.76 12.47 17.63
N LYS A 38 -7.12 13.57 17.20
CA LYS A 38 -6.73 13.81 15.80
C LYS A 38 -5.32 13.30 15.49
N SER A 39 -4.64 12.67 16.44
CA SER A 39 -3.31 12.09 16.24
C SER A 39 -3.33 10.99 15.15
N LYS A 40 -2.23 10.87 14.40
CA LYS A 40 -2.11 9.81 13.38
C LYS A 40 -2.22 8.41 13.97
N ALA A 41 -1.81 8.23 15.24
CA ALA A 41 -1.87 6.97 15.98
C ALA A 41 -3.31 6.46 16.14
N VAL A 42 -4.28 7.37 16.27
CA VAL A 42 -5.70 7.02 16.45
C VAL A 42 -6.49 7.14 15.14
N HIS A 43 -6.19 8.14 14.30
CA HIS A 43 -6.94 8.42 13.08
C HIS A 43 -6.86 7.29 12.03
N ASN A 44 -5.68 6.67 11.86
CA ASN A 44 -5.50 5.60 10.87
C ASN A 44 -6.21 4.30 11.25
N PRO A 45 -6.06 3.75 12.48
CA PRO A 45 -6.84 2.61 12.92
C PRO A 45 -8.35 2.88 12.88
N ARG A 46 -8.80 4.10 13.24
CA ARG A 46 -10.20 4.51 13.15
C ARG A 46 -10.75 4.42 11.73
N LYS A 47 -10.06 4.98 10.73
CA LYS A 47 -10.48 4.90 9.32
C LYS A 47 -10.59 3.45 8.83
N LYS A 48 -9.61 2.60 9.19
CA LYS A 48 -9.62 1.17 8.81
C LYS A 48 -10.73 0.37 9.49
N LEU A 49 -11.02 0.69 10.76
CA LEU A 49 -12.14 0.10 11.49
C LEU A 49 -13.47 0.46 10.80
N MET A 50 -13.68 1.73 10.49
CA MET A 50 -14.88 2.20 9.77
C MET A 50 -15.04 1.49 8.42
N GLU A 51 -13.98 1.44 7.61
CA GLU A 51 -14.02 0.75 6.31
C GLU A 51 -14.36 -0.74 6.45
N SER A 52 -13.76 -1.41 7.43
CA SER A 52 -14.01 -2.84 7.66
C SER A 52 -15.44 -3.10 8.14
N ALA A 53 -15.98 -2.23 9.00
CA ALA A 53 -17.37 -2.28 9.46
C ALA A 53 -18.35 -2.07 8.30
N MET A 54 -18.09 -1.10 7.42
CA MET A 54 -18.91 -0.87 6.22
C MET A 54 -18.89 -2.08 5.28
N LYS A 55 -17.72 -2.67 5.02
CA LYS A 55 -17.59 -3.89 4.20
C LYS A 55 -18.29 -5.07 4.86
N LEU A 56 -18.20 -5.21 6.18
CA LEU A 56 -18.89 -6.27 6.90
C LEU A 56 -20.41 -6.11 6.77
N LEU A 57 -20.94 -4.90 6.94
CA LEU A 57 -22.36 -4.62 6.77
C LEU A 57 -22.80 -4.97 5.34
N GLN A 58 -22.08 -4.53 4.31
CA GLN A 58 -22.37 -4.87 2.91
C GLN A 58 -22.36 -6.38 2.61
N LEU A 59 -21.51 -7.15 3.31
CA LEU A 59 -21.43 -8.60 3.15
C LEU A 59 -22.51 -9.34 3.97
N ALA A 60 -22.95 -8.76 5.08
CA ALA A 60 -23.93 -9.36 5.98
C ALA A 60 -25.37 -9.08 5.55
N THR A 61 -25.63 -7.94 4.90
CA THR A 61 -26.93 -7.59 4.33
C THR A 61 -27.27 -8.52 3.19
N MET A 62 -28.40 -9.22 3.30
CA MET A 62 -28.91 -10.07 2.24
C MET A 62 -29.37 -9.20 1.05
N PRO A 63 -29.27 -9.68 -0.20
CA PRO A 63 -29.72 -8.91 -1.36
C PRO A 63 -31.16 -8.39 -1.27
N GLU A 64 -32.07 -9.18 -0.69
CA GLU A 64 -33.46 -8.83 -0.45
C GLU A 64 -33.66 -7.71 0.60
N GLU A 65 -32.70 -7.51 1.50
CA GLU A 65 -32.73 -6.47 2.55
C GLU A 65 -32.17 -5.12 2.06
N TYR A 66 -31.63 -5.07 0.84
CA TYR A 66 -31.00 -3.86 0.30
C TYR A 66 -31.97 -2.66 0.27
N LEU A 67 -33.23 -2.89 -0.11
CA LEU A 67 -34.24 -1.84 -0.17
C LEU A 67 -34.63 -1.33 1.22
N ASP A 68 -34.59 -2.18 2.25
CA ASP A 68 -34.86 -1.76 3.62
C ASP A 68 -33.75 -0.84 4.14
N HIS A 69 -32.50 -1.14 3.80
CA HIS A 69 -31.36 -0.27 4.12
C HIS A 69 -31.46 1.08 3.42
N LEU A 70 -31.84 1.09 2.13
CA LEU A 70 -32.09 2.32 1.39
C LEU A 70 -33.26 3.12 2.00
N ALA A 71 -34.31 2.43 2.46
CA ALA A 71 -35.46 3.06 3.07
C ALA A 71 -35.12 3.77 4.38
N ASN A 72 -34.28 3.15 5.19
CA ASN A 72 -33.73 3.75 6.40
C ASN A 72 -32.92 5.03 6.08
N GLY A 73 -32.04 4.98 5.08
CA GLY A 73 -31.17 6.11 4.74
C GLY A 73 -31.92 7.38 4.29
N TYR A 74 -32.93 7.27 3.42
CA TYR A 74 -33.69 8.47 3.02
C TYR A 74 -34.56 9.02 4.16
N GLN A 75 -35.12 8.14 5.00
CA GLN A 75 -35.90 8.56 6.17
C GLN A 75 -35.04 9.28 7.21
N GLU A 76 -33.83 8.80 7.47
CA GLU A 76 -32.86 9.47 8.33
C GLU A 76 -32.60 10.91 7.85
N LEU A 77 -32.27 11.09 6.56
CA LEU A 77 -32.03 12.41 5.98
C LEU A 77 -33.23 13.36 6.18
N THR A 78 -34.46 12.88 5.94
CA THR A 78 -35.66 13.70 6.13
C THR A 78 -35.94 14.03 7.60
N CYS A 79 -35.61 13.13 8.52
CA CYS A 79 -35.74 13.35 9.97
C CYS A 79 -34.74 14.40 10.47
N VAL A 80 -33.47 14.31 10.03
CA VAL A 80 -32.46 15.33 10.34
C VAL A 80 -32.86 16.69 9.77
N ARG A 81 -33.35 16.73 8.53
CA ARG A 81 -33.91 17.95 7.94
C ARG A 81 -35.03 18.55 8.79
N TRP A 82 -36.00 17.73 9.21
CA TRP A 82 -37.12 18.19 10.04
C TRP A 82 -36.66 18.78 11.38
N LEU A 83 -35.67 18.15 12.02
CA LEU A 83 -35.09 18.63 13.28
C LEU A 83 -34.33 19.96 13.12
N VAL A 84 -33.64 20.14 11.99
CA VAL A 84 -32.86 21.34 11.67
C VAL A 84 -33.76 22.49 11.24
N ASP A 85 -34.69 22.27 10.31
CA ASP A 85 -35.53 23.32 9.72
C ASP A 85 -36.58 23.88 10.70
N LEU A 86 -36.96 23.09 11.72
CA LEU A 86 -37.88 23.52 12.78
C LEU A 86 -37.17 23.92 14.08
N ASP A 87 -35.86 24.11 14.02
CA ASP A 87 -35.00 24.52 15.14
C ASP A 87 -35.17 23.68 16.42
N VAL A 88 -35.52 22.40 16.27
CA VAL A 88 -35.76 21.48 17.39
C VAL A 88 -34.45 21.18 18.12
N LEU A 89 -33.34 21.07 17.38
CA LEU A 89 -32.03 20.77 17.95
C LEU A 89 -31.58 21.85 18.93
N GLN A 90 -31.90 23.12 18.66
CA GLN A 90 -31.53 24.26 19.48
C GLN A 90 -32.34 24.34 20.79
N GLN A 91 -33.48 23.64 20.86
CA GLN A 91 -34.32 23.57 22.06
C GLN A 91 -33.92 22.43 23.01
N LEU A 92 -33.05 21.52 22.56
CA LEU A 92 -32.44 20.50 23.41
C LEU A 92 -31.44 21.15 24.39
N PRO A 93 -31.35 20.66 25.64
CA PRO A 93 -30.30 21.11 26.53
C PRO A 93 -28.92 20.65 26.01
N GLN A 94 -27.90 21.48 26.16
CA GLN A 94 -26.54 21.14 25.72
C GLN A 94 -25.98 19.90 26.44
N ASP A 95 -26.35 19.73 27.72
CA ASP A 95 -26.01 18.58 28.55
C ASP A 95 -27.29 18.01 29.19
N GLY A 96 -27.37 16.68 29.30
CA GLY A 96 -28.53 15.97 29.85
C GLY A 96 -29.65 15.73 28.83
N SER A 97 -30.84 15.38 29.32
CA SER A 97 -32.00 15.02 28.48
C SER A 97 -33.25 15.82 28.85
N ILE A 98 -34.21 15.89 27.93
CA ILE A 98 -35.47 16.61 28.08
C ILE A 98 -36.66 15.73 27.70
N ALA A 99 -37.75 15.83 28.46
CA ALA A 99 -38.97 15.09 28.17
C ALA A 99 -39.61 15.54 26.85
N TYR A 100 -40.09 14.60 26.04
CA TYR A 100 -40.73 14.91 24.75
C TYR A 100 -41.85 15.96 24.80
N PRO A 101 -42.78 15.95 25.78
CA PRO A 101 -43.84 16.97 25.84
C PRO A 101 -43.29 18.38 26.05
N VAL A 102 -42.21 18.51 26.83
CA VAL A 102 -41.57 19.80 27.11
C VAL A 102 -40.80 20.29 25.89
N LEU A 103 -40.06 19.41 25.21
CA LEU A 103 -39.35 19.76 23.99
C LEU A 103 -40.31 20.13 22.85
N ALA A 104 -41.40 19.37 22.70
CA ALA A 104 -42.45 19.65 21.72
C ALA A 104 -43.07 21.04 21.93
N ALA A 105 -43.39 21.38 23.18
CA ALA A 105 -43.90 22.70 23.53
C ALA A 105 -42.89 23.83 23.25
N LYS A 106 -41.60 23.62 23.58
CA LYS A 106 -40.53 24.60 23.31
C LYS A 106 -40.30 24.84 21.83
N ALA A 107 -40.26 23.78 21.02
CA ALA A 107 -40.03 23.87 19.58
C ALA A 107 -41.29 24.21 18.77
N GLY A 108 -42.47 24.27 19.41
CA GLY A 108 -43.73 24.57 18.71
C GLY A 108 -44.18 23.46 17.75
N VAL A 109 -43.85 22.20 18.04
CA VAL A 109 -44.12 21.04 17.15
C VAL A 109 -45.03 20.00 17.82
N PRO A 110 -45.80 19.21 17.06
CA PRO A 110 -46.63 18.15 17.64
C PRO A 110 -45.77 17.05 18.29
N GLU A 111 -46.07 16.71 19.56
CA GLU A 111 -45.33 15.69 20.33
C GLU A 111 -45.26 14.34 19.60
N LYS A 112 -46.36 13.92 18.96
CA LYS A 112 -46.42 12.66 18.20
C LYS A 112 -45.40 12.65 17.06
N HIS A 113 -45.25 13.77 16.35
CA HIS A 113 -44.30 13.89 15.24
C HIS A 113 -42.87 13.90 15.76
N LEU A 114 -42.60 14.72 16.79
CA LEU A 114 -41.31 14.80 17.45
C LEU A 114 -40.84 13.41 17.92
N LYS A 115 -41.71 12.63 18.58
CA LYS A 115 -41.38 11.28 19.04
C LYS A 115 -40.99 10.35 17.88
N GLY A 116 -41.73 10.38 16.77
CA GLY A 116 -41.42 9.56 15.59
C GLY A 116 -40.09 9.93 14.95
N VAL A 117 -39.89 11.23 14.72
CA VAL A 117 -38.67 11.78 14.10
C VAL A 117 -37.45 11.55 14.99
N ALA A 118 -37.55 11.89 16.28
CA ALA A 118 -36.46 11.73 17.22
C ALA A 118 -36.05 10.27 17.37
N ARG A 119 -36.99 9.33 17.45
CA ARG A 119 -36.65 7.90 17.57
C ARG A 119 -35.98 7.34 16.33
N MET A 120 -36.37 7.79 15.13
CA MET A 120 -35.64 7.45 13.91
C MET A 120 -34.21 8.01 13.95
N ALA A 121 -34.05 9.27 14.38
CA ALA A 121 -32.73 9.86 14.57
C ALA A 121 -31.90 9.15 15.65
N VAL A 122 -32.52 8.65 16.74
CA VAL A 122 -31.86 7.85 17.78
C VAL A 122 -31.35 6.53 17.23
N LEU A 123 -32.16 5.82 16.44
CA LEU A 123 -31.78 4.52 15.86
C LEU A 123 -30.59 4.62 14.88
N ASN A 124 -30.38 5.79 14.26
CA ASN A 124 -29.22 6.05 13.40
C ASN A 124 -28.07 6.78 14.13
N GLY A 125 -28.16 6.92 15.46
CA GLY A 125 -27.11 7.52 16.29
C GLY A 125 -26.98 9.03 16.19
N PHE A 126 -27.96 9.72 15.59
CA PHE A 126 -27.98 11.18 15.48
C PHE A 126 -28.50 11.85 16.76
N LEU A 127 -29.40 11.22 17.51
CA LEU A 127 -29.86 11.66 18.84
C LEU A 127 -29.72 10.51 19.84
N GLU A 128 -30.01 10.75 21.12
CA GLU A 128 -30.05 9.72 22.17
C GLU A 128 -31.37 9.77 22.95
N GLU A 129 -31.90 8.62 23.37
CA GLU A 129 -33.04 8.50 24.31
C GLU A 129 -32.56 7.77 25.58
N PRO A 130 -31.81 8.44 26.49
CA PRO A 130 -31.15 7.79 27.62
C PRO A 130 -32.13 7.20 28.64
N THR A 131 -33.33 7.78 28.74
CA THR A 131 -34.45 7.20 29.49
C THR A 131 -35.71 7.30 28.65
N SER A 132 -36.59 6.30 28.77
CA SER A 132 -37.84 6.27 27.99
C SER A 132 -38.61 7.57 28.15
N GLY A 133 -38.89 8.23 27.02
CA GLY A 133 -39.63 9.49 26.99
C GLY A 133 -38.78 10.76 27.10
N HIS A 134 -37.45 10.65 27.24
CA HIS A 134 -36.52 11.77 27.30
C HIS A 134 -35.47 11.68 26.21
N VAL A 135 -35.26 12.77 25.47
CA VAL A 135 -34.29 12.85 24.36
C VAL A 135 -33.13 13.78 24.72
N SER A 136 -31.93 13.47 24.25
CA SER A 136 -30.71 14.26 24.40
C SER A 136 -29.92 14.34 23.09
N HIS A 137 -28.96 15.26 23.05
CA HIS A 137 -27.98 15.29 21.99
C HIS A 137 -27.08 14.04 22.01
N SER A 138 -26.80 13.50 20.83
CA SER A 138 -25.59 12.72 20.57
C SER A 138 -24.39 13.65 20.32
N ARG A 139 -23.19 13.08 20.20
CA ARG A 139 -21.98 13.81 19.75
C ARG A 139 -22.17 14.52 18.40
N SER A 140 -22.87 13.89 17.46
CA SER A 140 -23.10 14.44 16.11
C SER A 140 -24.07 15.61 16.13
N SER A 141 -25.21 15.46 16.80
CA SER A 141 -26.20 16.55 16.91
C SER A 141 -25.71 17.72 17.77
N ALA A 142 -24.91 17.44 18.81
CA ALA A 142 -24.27 18.50 19.60
C ALA A 142 -23.29 19.32 18.76
N LEU A 143 -22.49 18.67 17.90
CA LEU A 143 -21.57 19.37 17.00
C LEU A 143 -22.32 20.31 16.04
N LEU A 144 -23.46 19.86 15.49
CA LEU A 144 -24.31 20.70 14.63
C LEU A 144 -24.76 21.98 15.33
N VAL A 145 -25.21 21.89 16.57
CA VAL A 145 -25.68 23.08 17.31
C VAL A 145 -24.51 23.97 17.76
N ARG A 146 -23.34 23.39 18.04
CA ARG A 146 -22.15 24.13 18.54
C ARG A 146 -21.35 24.82 17.42
N ASP A 147 -21.45 24.34 16.18
CA ASP A 147 -20.71 24.87 15.03
C ASP A 147 -21.67 25.33 13.91
N GLU A 148 -21.87 26.64 13.82
CA GLU A 148 -22.75 27.25 12.80
C GLU A 148 -22.31 26.95 11.36
N ASN A 149 -21.02 26.72 11.12
CA ASN A 149 -20.56 26.31 9.79
C ASN A 149 -21.08 24.92 9.45
N PHE A 150 -21.08 24.02 10.43
CA PHE A 150 -21.58 22.66 10.26
C PHE A 150 -23.12 22.65 10.12
N MET A 151 -23.82 23.49 10.88
CA MET A 151 -25.26 23.72 10.71
C MET A 151 -25.61 24.26 9.33
N SER A 152 -24.86 25.25 8.84
CA SER A 152 -25.03 25.81 7.49
C SER A 152 -24.82 24.74 6.41
N TRP A 153 -23.83 23.85 6.58
CA TRP A 153 -23.64 22.74 5.66
C TRP A 153 -24.82 21.76 5.67
N ALA A 154 -25.34 21.39 6.84
CA ALA A 154 -26.53 20.53 6.94
C ALA A 154 -27.75 21.16 6.26
N ARG A 155 -28.01 22.46 6.49
CA ARG A 155 -29.10 23.20 5.83
C ARG A 155 -28.94 23.18 4.30
N TRP A 156 -27.73 23.43 3.79
CA TRP A 156 -27.45 23.38 2.35
C TRP A 156 -27.69 21.99 1.75
N MET A 157 -27.16 20.96 2.42
CA MET A 157 -27.29 19.57 1.97
C MET A 157 -28.76 19.15 1.90
N MET A 158 -29.55 19.43 2.95
CA MET A 158 -30.93 18.96 3.07
C MET A 158 -31.92 19.75 2.22
N ASN A 159 -31.72 21.07 2.07
CA ASN A 159 -32.66 21.92 1.35
C ASN A 159 -32.33 22.11 -0.13
N TYR A 160 -31.09 21.84 -0.56
CA TYR A 160 -30.67 22.05 -1.95
C TYR A 160 -30.00 20.83 -2.56
N SER A 161 -28.89 20.35 -1.99
CA SER A 161 -28.11 19.27 -2.63
C SER A 161 -28.92 17.98 -2.81
N MET A 162 -29.69 17.57 -1.79
CA MET A 162 -30.52 16.37 -1.85
C MET A 162 -31.69 16.51 -2.85
N PRO A 163 -32.52 17.59 -2.83
CA PRO A 163 -33.54 17.80 -3.85
C PRO A 163 -33.00 17.80 -5.28
N VAL A 164 -31.84 18.43 -5.50
CA VAL A 164 -31.15 18.44 -6.79
C VAL A 164 -30.76 17.03 -7.23
N ALA A 165 -30.09 16.26 -6.36
CA ALA A 165 -29.75 14.88 -6.65
C ALA A 165 -30.97 14.02 -6.97
N TYR A 166 -32.08 14.22 -6.24
CA TYR A 166 -33.34 13.51 -6.46
C TYR A 166 -33.96 13.81 -7.84
N LYS A 167 -33.73 15.00 -8.40
CA LYS A 167 -34.24 15.43 -9.72
C LYS A 167 -33.35 15.08 -10.90
N PHE A 168 -32.21 14.43 -10.65
CA PHE A 168 -31.28 14.05 -11.71
C PHE A 168 -31.88 13.09 -12.76
N PRO A 169 -32.70 12.08 -12.39
CA PRO A 169 -33.36 11.23 -13.37
C PRO A 169 -34.33 11.99 -14.30
N GLU A 170 -35.08 12.97 -13.78
CA GLU A 170 -35.96 13.82 -14.58
C GLU A 170 -35.19 14.71 -15.55
N ALA A 171 -34.09 15.33 -15.10
CA ALA A 171 -33.21 16.12 -15.95
C ALA A 171 -32.60 15.25 -17.08
N THR A 172 -32.09 14.08 -16.72
CA THR A 172 -31.51 13.11 -17.68
C THR A 172 -32.53 12.68 -18.73
N ARG A 173 -33.77 12.35 -18.31
CA ARG A 173 -34.84 12.00 -19.26
C ARG A 173 -35.24 13.15 -20.17
N ARG A 174 -35.18 14.39 -19.68
CA ARG A 174 -35.63 15.57 -20.41
C ARG A 174 -34.62 16.04 -21.45
N TRP A 175 -33.33 15.98 -21.14
CA TRP A 175 -32.28 16.59 -21.97
C TRP A 175 -31.18 15.64 -22.42
N GLY A 176 -31.08 14.44 -21.84
CA GLY A 176 -30.02 13.49 -22.16
C GLY A 176 -28.64 14.00 -21.76
N ASP A 177 -27.66 13.80 -22.63
CA ASP A 177 -26.29 14.29 -22.47
C ASP A 177 -26.21 15.73 -23.02
N THR A 178 -26.04 16.71 -22.13
CA THR A 178 -26.06 18.15 -22.46
C THR A 178 -25.06 18.93 -21.62
N ASP A 179 -24.36 19.87 -22.23
CA ASP A 179 -23.44 20.82 -21.56
C ASP A 179 -24.14 22.16 -21.23
N ALA A 180 -25.45 22.28 -21.47
CA ALA A 180 -26.15 23.55 -21.30
C ALA A 180 -26.31 23.92 -19.81
N LYS A 181 -25.86 25.12 -19.43
CA LYS A 181 -25.82 25.63 -18.04
C LYS A 181 -27.19 25.78 -17.37
N ASN A 182 -28.27 25.72 -18.16
CA ASN A 182 -29.66 25.85 -17.70
C ASN A 182 -30.50 24.57 -17.94
N GLN A 183 -29.85 23.45 -18.25
CA GLN A 183 -30.48 22.14 -18.46
C GLN A 183 -29.93 21.13 -17.46
N THR A 184 -30.02 21.44 -16.17
CA THR A 184 -29.42 20.64 -15.10
C THR A 184 -30.48 20.12 -14.13
N ALA A 185 -30.09 19.20 -13.23
CA ALA A 185 -30.99 18.76 -12.16
C ALA A 185 -31.36 19.90 -11.21
N PHE A 186 -30.45 20.86 -11.03
CA PHE A 186 -30.72 22.09 -10.29
C PHE A 186 -31.87 22.90 -10.90
N ASN A 187 -31.91 23.08 -12.22
CA ASN A 187 -33.00 23.79 -12.89
C ASN A 187 -34.36 23.12 -12.69
N VAL A 188 -34.38 21.78 -12.63
CA VAL A 188 -35.61 21.01 -12.36
C VAL A 188 -36.03 21.13 -10.90
N ALA A 189 -35.09 21.07 -9.96
CA ALA A 189 -35.36 21.14 -8.52
C ALA A 189 -35.85 22.52 -8.08
N GLU A 190 -35.18 23.59 -8.51
CA GLU A 190 -35.53 24.98 -8.18
C GLU A 190 -36.58 25.58 -9.13
N ASN A 191 -37.05 24.80 -10.12
CA ASN A 191 -38.02 25.23 -11.12
C ASN A 191 -37.64 26.58 -11.77
N THR A 192 -36.40 26.66 -12.25
CA THR A 192 -35.80 27.90 -12.79
C THR A 192 -35.14 27.65 -14.14
N THR A 193 -35.15 28.66 -15.02
CA THR A 193 -34.41 28.65 -16.29
C THR A 193 -33.04 29.33 -16.18
N ASP A 194 -32.74 29.93 -15.03
CA ASP A 194 -31.46 30.59 -14.79
C ASP A 194 -30.37 29.55 -14.49
N PRO A 195 -29.15 29.72 -15.02
CA PRO A 195 -27.99 28.98 -14.56
C PRO A 195 -27.75 29.15 -13.05
N PHE A 196 -27.10 28.17 -12.42
CA PHE A 196 -26.90 28.10 -10.96
C PHE A 196 -26.45 29.43 -10.33
N PHE A 197 -25.31 29.98 -10.76
CA PHE A 197 -24.78 31.22 -10.19
C PHE A 197 -25.68 32.43 -10.45
N ASP A 198 -26.38 32.48 -11.59
CA ASP A 198 -27.31 33.56 -11.90
C ASP A 198 -28.56 33.49 -11.01
N HIS A 199 -29.04 32.28 -10.74
CA HIS A 199 -30.16 32.06 -9.83
C HIS A 199 -29.77 32.44 -8.38
N ILE A 200 -28.60 32.00 -7.91
CA ILE A 200 -28.10 32.38 -6.58
C ILE A 200 -28.03 33.90 -6.46
N ARG A 201 -27.44 34.59 -7.46
CA ARG A 201 -27.28 36.05 -7.46
C ARG A 201 -28.61 36.80 -7.36
N LYS A 202 -29.68 36.28 -7.97
CA LYS A 202 -31.03 36.88 -7.91
C LYS A 202 -31.76 36.62 -6.60
N ASN A 203 -31.29 35.69 -5.77
CA ASN A 203 -31.94 35.26 -4.53
C ASN A 203 -31.04 35.57 -3.31
N PRO A 204 -31.30 36.67 -2.58
CA PRO A 204 -30.47 37.09 -1.44
C PRO A 204 -30.34 36.03 -0.34
N ASP A 205 -31.44 35.34 -0.01
CA ASP A 205 -31.43 34.29 1.01
C ASP A 205 -30.55 33.11 0.59
N LEU A 206 -30.67 32.68 -0.66
CA LEU A 206 -29.85 31.61 -1.23
C LEU A 206 -28.37 32.01 -1.32
N THR A 207 -28.09 33.27 -1.68
CA THR A 207 -26.73 33.83 -1.66
C THR A 207 -26.12 33.72 -0.26
N SER A 208 -26.88 34.06 0.78
CA SER A 208 -26.41 33.98 2.18
C SER A 208 -26.11 32.54 2.60
N VAL A 209 -27.02 31.60 2.30
CA VAL A 209 -26.85 30.18 2.67
C VAL A 209 -25.68 29.56 1.89
N PHE A 210 -25.58 29.80 0.58
CA PHE A 210 -24.49 29.30 -0.25
C PHE A 210 -23.14 29.85 0.20
N SER A 211 -23.06 31.16 0.50
CA SER A 211 -21.84 31.78 1.01
C SER A 211 -21.39 31.16 2.34
N SER A 212 -22.35 30.84 3.21
CA SER A 212 -22.09 30.18 4.50
C SER A 212 -21.60 28.75 4.32
N TYR A 213 -22.20 28.00 3.38
CA TYR A 213 -21.71 26.69 2.97
C TYR A 213 -20.28 26.76 2.41
N MET A 214 -19.97 27.71 1.52
CA MET A 214 -18.63 27.85 0.94
C MET A 214 -17.57 28.20 1.99
N ARG A 215 -17.92 28.98 3.02
CA ARG A 215 -17.03 29.21 4.17
C ARG A 215 -16.72 27.91 4.93
N ASN A 216 -17.73 27.05 5.15
CA ASN A 216 -17.51 25.73 5.76
C ASN A 216 -16.59 24.85 4.90
N VAL A 217 -16.83 24.79 3.58
CA VAL A 217 -15.96 24.06 2.65
C VAL A 217 -14.52 24.55 2.80
N THR A 218 -14.27 25.86 2.78
CA THR A 218 -12.89 26.36 2.90
C THR A 218 -12.26 26.17 4.28
N ALA A 219 -13.04 26.25 5.36
CA ALA A 219 -12.56 26.10 6.74
C ALA A 219 -12.30 24.63 7.14
N SER A 220 -12.98 23.67 6.50
CA SER A 220 -12.87 22.26 6.84
C SER A 220 -11.56 21.66 6.31
N ARG A 221 -10.92 20.81 7.15
CA ARG A 221 -9.58 20.27 6.86
C ARG A 221 -9.45 19.58 5.49
N PRO A 222 -10.42 18.78 5.00
CA PRO A 222 -10.30 18.11 3.70
C PRO A 222 -10.19 19.05 2.50
N TRP A 223 -10.58 20.32 2.66
CA TRP A 223 -10.59 21.34 1.61
C TRP A 223 -9.75 22.57 1.98
N SER A 224 -9.00 22.49 3.08
CA SER A 224 -8.33 23.63 3.68
C SER A 224 -7.37 24.33 2.72
N LEU A 225 -7.33 25.66 2.78
CA LEU A 225 -6.32 26.48 2.09
C LEU A 225 -4.89 26.21 2.58
N ALA A 226 -4.72 25.57 3.74
CA ALA A 226 -3.41 25.11 4.20
C ALA A 226 -2.73 24.21 3.16
N HIS A 227 -3.51 23.38 2.46
CA HIS A 227 -2.99 22.50 1.41
C HIS A 227 -2.45 23.29 0.21
N ALA A 228 -3.08 24.42 -0.15
CA ALA A 228 -2.57 25.28 -1.22
C ALA A 228 -1.20 25.87 -0.86
N VAL A 229 -0.99 26.21 0.42
CA VAL A 229 0.31 26.67 0.93
C VAL A 229 1.34 25.54 0.98
N GLU A 230 0.96 24.36 1.47
CA GLU A 230 1.86 23.23 1.71
C GLU A 230 2.26 22.50 0.42
N CYS A 231 1.45 22.60 -0.63
CA CYS A 231 1.61 21.82 -1.86
C CYS A 231 2.36 22.52 -3.00
N PHE A 232 2.56 23.83 -2.90
CA PHE A 232 3.27 24.63 -3.91
C PHE A 232 4.41 25.41 -3.26
N ASP A 233 5.56 25.49 -3.93
CA ASP A 233 6.76 26.12 -3.39
C ASP A 233 6.74 27.65 -3.60
N TRP A 234 5.85 28.32 -2.86
CA TRP A 234 5.71 29.76 -2.90
C TRP A 234 7.00 30.51 -2.51
N ALA A 235 7.85 29.92 -1.65
CA ALA A 235 9.08 30.54 -1.17
C ALA A 235 10.18 30.62 -2.23
N SER A 236 10.14 29.74 -3.23
CA SER A 236 11.09 29.75 -4.34
C SER A 236 10.87 30.87 -5.36
N LEU A 237 9.69 31.49 -5.34
CA LEU A 237 9.36 32.57 -6.26
C LEU A 237 10.20 33.82 -5.94
N PRO A 238 10.64 34.57 -6.97
CA PRO A 238 11.49 35.74 -6.76
C PRO A 238 10.75 36.85 -6.00
N GLU A 239 11.52 37.72 -5.34
CA GLU A 239 10.99 38.92 -4.69
C GLU A 239 10.13 39.74 -5.67
N GLY A 240 8.91 40.08 -5.26
CA GLY A 240 7.94 40.80 -6.09
C GLY A 240 7.24 39.95 -7.15
N ALA A 241 7.42 38.63 -7.17
CA ALA A 241 6.70 37.76 -8.10
C ALA A 241 5.18 37.89 -7.94
N LYS A 242 4.50 37.94 -9.10
CA LYS A 242 3.05 38.12 -9.19
C LYS A 242 2.34 36.77 -9.25
N VAL A 243 1.31 36.63 -8.41
CA VAL A 243 0.38 35.51 -8.37
C VAL A 243 -0.99 36.03 -8.76
N VAL A 244 -1.60 35.46 -9.78
CA VAL A 244 -2.98 35.76 -10.18
C VAL A 244 -3.88 34.67 -9.67
N ASP A 245 -4.78 35.00 -8.75
CA ASP A 245 -5.83 34.12 -8.22
C ASP A 245 -7.06 34.24 -9.13
N VAL A 246 -7.19 33.32 -10.10
CA VAL A 246 -8.19 33.35 -11.18
C VAL A 246 -9.49 32.72 -10.67
N GLY A 247 -10.55 33.52 -10.62
CA GLY A 247 -11.79 33.13 -9.94
C GLY A 247 -11.65 33.16 -8.41
N GLY A 248 -10.82 34.05 -7.88
CA GLY A 248 -10.43 34.07 -6.47
C GLY A 248 -11.52 34.55 -5.50
N SER A 249 -12.71 34.91 -5.99
CA SER A 249 -13.87 35.33 -5.20
C SER A 249 -13.51 36.41 -4.16
N HIS A 250 -13.57 36.09 -2.86
CA HIS A 250 -13.28 37.02 -1.76
C HIS A 250 -11.79 37.11 -1.40
N GLY A 251 -10.89 36.47 -2.18
CA GLY A 251 -9.44 36.56 -2.01
C GLY A 251 -8.88 35.80 -0.80
N GLN A 252 -9.60 34.81 -0.27
CA GLN A 252 -9.17 34.06 0.92
C GLN A 252 -7.85 33.31 0.69
N LEU A 253 -7.63 32.77 -0.51
CA LEU A 253 -6.36 32.17 -0.88
C LEU A 253 -5.24 33.23 -0.83
N ALA A 254 -5.42 34.35 -1.53
CA ALA A 254 -4.44 35.42 -1.56
C ALA A 254 -4.06 35.89 -0.16
N VAL A 255 -5.04 36.09 0.73
CA VAL A 255 -4.78 36.42 2.15
C VAL A 255 -3.94 35.33 2.83
N HIS A 256 -4.35 34.07 2.72
CA HIS A 256 -3.69 32.97 3.42
C HIS A 256 -2.25 32.74 2.97
N VAL A 257 -1.98 32.87 1.67
CA VAL A 257 -0.63 32.72 1.09
C VAL A 257 0.21 33.98 1.38
N ALA A 258 -0.36 35.19 1.22
CA ALA A 258 0.33 36.45 1.49
C ALA A 258 0.78 36.60 2.95
N SER A 259 0.01 36.11 3.91
CA SER A 259 0.41 36.10 5.32
C SER A 259 1.67 35.29 5.60
N LYS A 260 2.00 34.30 4.76
CA LYS A 260 3.19 33.44 4.92
C LYS A 260 4.32 33.83 3.97
N PHE A 261 4.00 34.40 2.81
CA PHE A 261 4.94 34.77 1.76
C PHE A 261 4.73 36.24 1.37
N PRO A 262 5.14 37.19 2.25
CA PRO A 262 4.93 38.63 2.03
C PRO A 262 5.80 39.21 0.91
N HIS A 263 6.83 38.50 0.45
CA HIS A 263 7.65 38.91 -0.69
C HIS A 263 6.90 38.88 -2.04
N LEU A 264 5.73 38.26 -2.09
CA LEU A 264 4.93 38.12 -3.31
C LEU A 264 3.88 39.24 -3.45
N LYS A 265 3.34 39.37 -4.67
CA LYS A 265 2.24 40.27 -5.01
C LYS A 265 1.08 39.45 -5.58
N TYR A 266 -0.15 39.75 -5.16
CA TYR A 266 -1.32 38.96 -5.49
C TYR A 266 -2.36 39.81 -6.22
N ILE A 267 -2.92 39.25 -7.29
CA ILE A 267 -4.02 39.84 -8.05
C ILE A 267 -5.19 38.87 -8.00
N VAL A 268 -6.25 39.23 -7.29
CA VAL A 268 -7.48 38.45 -7.17
C VAL A 268 -8.41 38.84 -8.31
N GLN A 269 -8.66 37.90 -9.23
CA GLN A 269 -9.50 38.09 -10.40
C GLN A 269 -10.86 37.42 -10.24
N ASP A 270 -11.92 38.18 -10.51
CA ASP A 270 -13.30 37.67 -10.58
C ASP A 270 -14.18 38.63 -11.40
N LEU A 271 -15.47 38.33 -11.56
CA LEU A 271 -16.43 39.19 -12.24
C LEU A 271 -16.55 40.57 -11.54
N PRO A 272 -16.91 41.64 -12.28
CA PRO A 272 -16.93 43.01 -11.75
C PRO A 272 -17.70 43.18 -10.43
N GLU A 273 -18.87 42.58 -10.33
CA GLU A 273 -19.73 42.63 -9.15
C GLU A 273 -19.16 41.86 -7.96
N THR A 274 -18.52 40.71 -8.21
CA THR A 274 -17.86 39.90 -7.18
C THR A 274 -16.67 40.68 -6.63
N VAL A 275 -15.84 41.26 -7.49
CA VAL A 275 -14.69 42.09 -7.12
C VAL A 275 -15.14 43.31 -6.30
N ALA A 276 -16.21 44.00 -6.70
CA ALA A 276 -16.72 45.15 -5.95
C ALA A 276 -17.22 44.76 -4.54
N THR A 277 -17.77 43.56 -4.38
CA THR A 277 -18.22 43.06 -3.08
C THR A 277 -17.06 42.57 -2.23
N ALA A 278 -16.13 41.83 -2.82
CA ALA A 278 -14.93 41.32 -2.19
C ALA A 278 -14.02 42.46 -1.70
N GLN A 279 -13.77 43.48 -2.52
CA GLN A 279 -12.96 44.64 -2.15
C GLN A 279 -13.57 45.38 -0.95
N ARG A 280 -14.88 45.61 -0.94
CA ARG A 280 -15.56 46.26 0.21
C ARG A 280 -15.42 45.45 1.49
N ALA A 281 -15.62 44.14 1.42
CA ALA A 281 -15.45 43.25 2.57
C ALA A 281 -13.99 43.21 3.04
N PHE A 282 -13.05 43.13 2.10
CA PHE A 282 -11.62 43.10 2.36
C PHE A 282 -11.11 44.39 3.01
N ASP A 283 -11.57 45.55 2.54
CA ASP A 283 -11.21 46.85 3.12
C ASP A 283 -11.77 46.99 4.54
N ALA A 284 -13.00 46.54 4.76
CA ALA A 284 -13.67 46.59 6.06
C ALA A 284 -13.15 45.58 7.10
N ASP A 285 -12.52 44.48 6.66
CA ASP A 285 -12.03 43.43 7.57
C ASP A 285 -10.79 43.89 8.35
N THR A 286 -10.98 44.21 9.63
CA THR A 286 -9.90 44.67 10.52
C THR A 286 -9.01 43.54 11.05
N SER A 287 -9.36 42.28 10.78
CA SER A 287 -8.57 41.12 11.23
C SER A 287 -7.36 40.82 10.34
N ILE A 288 -7.33 41.35 9.11
CA ILE A 288 -6.23 41.16 8.16
C ILE A 288 -5.17 42.26 8.38
N ASP A 289 -3.92 41.84 8.56
CA ASP A 289 -2.77 42.73 8.73
C ASP A 289 -2.68 43.75 7.56
N PRO A 290 -2.59 45.07 7.84
CA PRO A 290 -2.40 46.09 6.82
C PRO A 290 -1.21 45.83 5.88
N ALA A 291 -0.14 45.22 6.37
CA ALA A 291 1.00 44.82 5.55
C ALA A 291 0.54 43.81 4.49
N VAL A 292 -0.18 42.75 4.89
CA VAL A 292 -0.74 41.75 3.98
C VAL A 292 -1.70 42.40 2.97
N LYS A 293 -2.55 43.33 3.41
CA LYS A 293 -3.46 44.05 2.51
C LYS A 293 -2.72 44.79 1.39
N SER A 294 -1.56 45.37 1.69
CA SER A 294 -0.74 46.10 0.70
C SER A 294 -0.14 45.23 -0.42
N HIS A 295 -0.20 43.89 -0.28
CA HIS A 295 0.27 42.95 -1.29
C HIS A 295 -0.86 42.40 -2.18
N ILE A 296 -2.12 42.70 -1.89
CA ILE A 296 -3.28 42.12 -2.58
C ILE A 296 -4.05 43.22 -3.33
N GLN A 297 -4.29 42.99 -4.60
CA GLN A 297 -5.10 43.84 -5.46
C GLN A 297 -6.26 43.04 -6.04
N PHE A 298 -7.47 43.59 -6.03
CA PHE A 298 -8.59 43.01 -6.75
C PHE A 298 -8.69 43.59 -8.16
N MET A 299 -9.03 42.74 -9.13
CA MET A 299 -9.11 43.11 -10.54
C MET A 299 -10.27 42.40 -11.22
N SER A 300 -11.16 43.15 -11.87
CA SER A 300 -12.24 42.55 -12.64
C SER A 300 -11.68 41.80 -13.87
N SER A 301 -12.08 40.55 -14.04
CA SER A 301 -11.65 39.69 -15.14
C SER A 301 -12.72 38.65 -15.45
N ASP A 302 -12.76 38.20 -16.70
CA ASP A 302 -13.61 37.12 -17.17
C ASP A 302 -12.69 36.11 -17.84
N PHE A 303 -12.52 34.93 -17.23
CA PHE A 303 -11.59 33.91 -17.72
C PHE A 303 -12.03 33.23 -19.03
N PHE A 304 -13.26 33.50 -19.51
CA PHE A 304 -13.67 33.16 -20.87
C PHE A 304 -13.12 34.13 -21.91
N LYS A 305 -12.45 35.21 -21.48
CA LYS A 305 -11.70 36.13 -22.33
C LYS A 305 -10.19 35.95 -22.11
N PRO A 306 -9.34 36.37 -23.07
CA PRO A 306 -7.89 36.27 -22.93
C PRO A 306 -7.37 36.93 -21.65
N GLN A 307 -6.41 36.28 -20.99
CA GLN A 307 -5.80 36.78 -19.77
C GLN A 307 -5.06 38.10 -20.04
N THR A 308 -5.30 39.12 -19.22
CA THR A 308 -4.74 40.47 -19.40
C THR A 308 -3.47 40.71 -18.59
N VAL A 309 -3.27 39.98 -17.49
CA VAL A 309 -2.02 39.98 -16.73
C VAL A 309 -1.12 38.90 -17.32
N LEU A 310 -0.13 39.28 -18.12
CA LEU A 310 0.74 38.34 -18.85
C LEU A 310 2.13 38.14 -18.20
N ASP A 311 2.49 38.97 -17.22
CA ASP A 311 3.79 38.95 -16.55
C ASP A 311 3.74 38.27 -15.17
N ALA A 312 2.69 37.51 -14.88
CA ALA A 312 2.61 36.75 -13.64
C ALA A 312 3.49 35.49 -13.68
N HIS A 313 3.90 35.05 -12.49
CA HIS A 313 4.67 33.82 -12.31
C HIS A 313 3.74 32.62 -12.08
N VAL A 314 2.59 32.86 -11.45
CA VAL A 314 1.60 31.82 -11.13
C VAL A 314 0.20 32.31 -11.48
N TYR A 315 -0.55 31.48 -12.20
CA TYR A 315 -2.00 31.60 -12.36
C TYR A 315 -2.65 30.47 -11.58
N PHE A 316 -3.25 30.80 -10.45
CA PHE A 316 -3.83 29.82 -9.54
C PHE A 316 -5.34 29.72 -9.76
N LEU A 317 -5.85 28.50 -9.87
CA LEU A 317 -7.27 28.17 -9.99
C LEU A 317 -7.60 27.17 -8.90
N ARG A 318 -8.63 27.42 -8.10
CA ARG A 318 -9.09 26.46 -7.08
C ARG A 318 -10.59 26.32 -7.10
N MET A 319 -11.06 25.09 -7.30
CA MET A 319 -12.49 24.80 -7.48
C MET A 319 -13.07 25.66 -8.60
N ILE A 320 -12.39 25.67 -9.75
CA ILE A 320 -12.81 26.42 -10.94
C ILE A 320 -13.08 25.47 -12.09
N ILE A 321 -12.08 24.69 -12.51
CA ILE A 321 -12.18 23.91 -13.75
C ILE A 321 -13.19 22.75 -13.58
N HIS A 322 -13.44 22.29 -12.37
CA HIS A 322 -14.47 21.29 -12.05
C HIS A 322 -15.92 21.76 -12.25
N ASP A 323 -16.19 23.08 -12.23
CA ASP A 323 -17.53 23.64 -12.47
C ASP A 323 -17.88 23.68 -13.96
N TRP A 324 -16.91 23.42 -14.84
CA TRP A 324 -17.05 23.59 -16.28
C TRP A 324 -16.99 22.25 -17.02
N PRO A 325 -17.94 21.97 -17.94
CA PRO A 325 -17.81 20.88 -18.90
C PRO A 325 -16.52 21.03 -19.71
N ASP A 326 -16.02 19.93 -20.27
CA ASP A 326 -14.71 19.92 -20.95
C ASP A 326 -14.59 20.95 -22.08
N ARG A 327 -15.70 21.22 -22.79
CA ARG A 327 -15.74 22.28 -23.81
C ARG A 327 -15.39 23.65 -23.23
N ASP A 328 -16.02 24.03 -22.13
CA ASP A 328 -15.84 25.33 -21.50
C ASP A 328 -14.50 25.39 -20.76
N ALA A 329 -14.11 24.30 -20.09
CA ALA A 329 -12.80 24.17 -19.45
C ALA A 329 -11.64 24.37 -20.45
N ARG A 330 -11.76 23.85 -21.68
CA ARG A 330 -10.77 24.10 -22.74
C ARG A 330 -10.65 25.58 -23.09
N ILE A 331 -11.76 26.33 -23.15
CA ILE A 331 -11.73 27.77 -23.45
C ILE A 331 -10.96 28.53 -22.36
N ILE A 332 -11.24 28.22 -21.09
CA ILE A 332 -10.55 28.83 -19.95
C ILE A 332 -9.05 28.55 -20.01
N LEU A 333 -8.69 27.28 -20.21
CA LEU A 333 -7.29 26.85 -20.30
C LEU A 333 -6.58 27.43 -21.53
N GLN A 334 -7.27 27.60 -22.67
CA GLN A 334 -6.73 28.28 -23.86
C GLN A 334 -6.43 29.76 -23.60
N ASN A 335 -7.31 30.46 -22.87
CA ASN A 335 -7.08 31.86 -22.50
C ASN A 335 -5.94 32.02 -21.49
N LEU A 336 -5.69 31.04 -20.63
CA LEU A 336 -4.53 31.03 -19.74
C LEU A 336 -3.24 30.61 -20.43
N ARG A 337 -3.35 29.73 -21.43
CA ARG A 337 -2.21 29.34 -22.26
C ARG A 337 -1.54 30.56 -22.90
N THR A 338 -2.29 31.57 -23.35
CA THR A 338 -1.69 32.78 -23.95
C THR A 338 -0.77 33.52 -22.97
N ALA A 339 -1.03 33.40 -21.67
CA ALA A 339 -0.16 33.94 -20.63
C ALA A 339 1.14 33.13 -20.47
N LEU A 340 1.07 31.80 -20.59
CA LEU A 340 2.28 30.97 -20.63
C LEU A 340 3.10 31.19 -21.90
N GLU A 341 2.46 31.48 -23.03
CA GLU A 341 3.16 31.83 -24.28
C GLU A 341 3.91 33.16 -24.15
N ALA A 342 3.30 34.14 -23.49
CA ALA A 342 3.93 35.43 -23.20
C ALA A 342 5.04 35.33 -22.15
N ASN A 343 4.89 34.44 -21.16
CA ASN A 343 5.88 34.17 -20.13
C ASN A 343 6.08 32.64 -19.96
N PRO A 344 7.02 32.02 -20.68
CA PRO A 344 7.27 30.57 -20.60
C PRO A 344 7.73 30.07 -19.22
N LYS A 345 8.16 30.98 -18.33
CA LYS A 345 8.51 30.65 -16.95
C LYS A 345 7.30 30.64 -16.00
N ALA A 346 6.16 31.15 -16.43
CA ALA A 346 4.94 31.10 -15.65
C ALA A 346 4.44 29.66 -15.49
N ARG A 347 3.61 29.44 -14.49
CA ARG A 347 2.90 28.18 -14.26
C ARG A 347 1.43 28.42 -14.04
N ILE A 348 0.60 27.50 -14.52
CA ILE A 348 -0.78 27.40 -14.08
C ILE A 348 -0.83 26.38 -12.95
N VAL A 349 -1.47 26.73 -11.83
CA VAL A 349 -1.64 25.85 -10.68
C VAL A 349 -3.12 25.63 -10.48
N ILE A 350 -3.59 24.39 -10.65
CA ILE A 350 -5.00 24.01 -10.53
C ILE A 350 -5.17 23.16 -9.28
N MET A 351 -6.05 23.57 -8.39
CA MET A 351 -6.39 22.86 -7.16
C MET A 351 -7.87 22.44 -7.17
N ASP A 352 -8.13 21.29 -7.76
CA ASP A 352 -9.45 20.67 -7.92
C ASP A 352 -9.44 19.22 -7.39
N THR A 353 -10.60 18.57 -7.31
CA THR A 353 -10.64 17.15 -6.93
C THR A 353 -10.11 16.26 -8.06
N ILE A 354 -9.14 15.40 -7.72
CA ILE A 354 -8.62 14.37 -8.62
C ILE A 354 -9.26 13.05 -8.23
N LEU A 355 -10.03 12.47 -9.15
CA LEU A 355 -10.69 11.19 -8.91
C LEU A 355 -9.67 10.04 -8.93
N PRO A 356 -9.66 9.17 -7.90
CA PRO A 356 -8.83 7.98 -7.90
C PRO A 356 -9.42 6.91 -8.82
N PRO A 357 -8.58 6.02 -9.38
CA PRO A 357 -9.06 4.81 -10.02
C PRO A 357 -9.97 4.00 -9.08
N PRO A 358 -11.03 3.35 -9.59
CA PRO A 358 -11.96 2.59 -8.75
C PRO A 358 -11.25 1.57 -7.85
N GLY A 359 -11.52 1.61 -6.55
CA GLY A 359 -10.94 0.70 -5.56
C GLY A 359 -9.48 0.97 -5.20
N SER A 360 -8.87 2.08 -5.66
CA SER A 360 -7.50 2.44 -5.30
C SER A 360 -7.38 3.20 -3.97
N THR A 361 -8.50 3.52 -3.33
CA THR A 361 -8.55 4.17 -2.01
C THR A 361 -9.60 3.50 -1.11
N THR A 362 -9.77 3.97 0.12
CA THR A 362 -10.77 3.40 1.03
C THR A 362 -12.19 3.65 0.53
N LEU A 363 -13.09 2.71 0.80
CA LEU A 363 -14.50 2.80 0.38
C LEU A 363 -15.15 4.14 0.75
N GLN A 364 -14.95 4.60 1.99
CA GLN A 364 -15.53 5.85 2.48
C GLN A 364 -14.97 7.07 1.74
N HIS A 365 -13.66 7.10 1.50
CA HIS A 365 -13.03 8.23 0.82
C HIS A 365 -13.47 8.28 -0.64
N GLU A 366 -13.53 7.13 -1.32
CA GLU A 366 -14.04 7.06 -2.69
C GLU A 366 -15.50 7.52 -2.77
N GLN A 367 -16.37 7.08 -1.86
CA GLN A 367 -17.76 7.54 -1.78
C GLN A 367 -17.86 9.06 -1.65
N GLN A 368 -17.04 9.69 -0.80
CA GLN A 368 -17.02 11.15 -0.63
C GLN A 368 -16.65 11.88 -1.92
N LEU A 369 -15.67 11.37 -2.66
CA LEU A 369 -15.25 11.95 -3.95
C LEU A 369 -16.32 11.76 -5.03
N ARG A 370 -16.96 10.60 -5.08
CA ARG A 370 -18.05 10.32 -6.04
C ARG A 370 -19.31 11.15 -5.77
N VAL A 371 -19.61 11.46 -4.50
CA VAL A 371 -20.68 12.43 -4.17
C VAL A 371 -20.40 13.79 -4.78
N ARG A 372 -19.13 14.24 -4.79
CA ARG A 372 -18.75 15.51 -5.42
C ARG A 372 -18.85 15.47 -6.93
N ASP A 373 -18.33 14.41 -7.55
CA ASP A 373 -18.45 14.18 -8.99
C ASP A 373 -19.90 14.26 -9.46
N LEU A 374 -20.79 13.55 -8.75
CA LEU A 374 -22.22 13.59 -9.02
C LEU A 374 -22.82 15.00 -8.80
N MET A 375 -22.38 15.74 -7.79
CA MET A 375 -22.84 17.12 -7.57
C MET A 375 -22.45 18.03 -8.75
N MET A 376 -21.24 17.90 -9.29
CA MET A 376 -20.79 18.67 -10.47
C MET A 376 -21.63 18.34 -11.70
N MET A 377 -21.95 17.06 -11.92
CA MET A 377 -22.86 16.66 -13.00
C MET A 377 -24.26 17.22 -12.80
N GLN A 378 -24.80 17.14 -11.58
CA GLN A 378 -26.19 17.50 -11.30
C GLN A 378 -26.44 19.01 -11.34
N VAL A 379 -25.47 19.81 -10.93
CA VAL A 379 -25.61 21.28 -10.83
C VAL A 379 -25.11 21.99 -12.10
N PHE A 380 -24.04 21.50 -12.72
CA PHE A 380 -23.34 22.21 -13.79
C PHE A 380 -23.24 21.44 -15.11
N ASN A 381 -23.69 20.18 -15.16
CA ASN A 381 -23.34 19.23 -16.22
C ASN A 381 -21.80 19.11 -16.42
N ALA A 382 -21.04 19.35 -15.34
CA ALA A 382 -19.60 19.24 -15.31
C ALA A 382 -19.18 17.93 -14.61
N ARG A 383 -17.90 17.80 -14.27
CA ARG A 383 -17.37 16.57 -13.65
C ARG A 383 -16.14 16.84 -12.81
N GLU A 384 -15.94 15.99 -11.81
CA GLU A 384 -14.61 15.78 -11.26
C GLU A 384 -13.83 14.88 -12.22
N ARG A 385 -12.51 15.06 -12.31
CA ARG A 385 -11.70 14.43 -13.36
C ARG A 385 -10.69 13.45 -12.77
N GLU A 386 -10.56 12.27 -13.39
CA GLU A 386 -9.42 11.39 -13.14
C GLU A 386 -8.14 12.01 -13.73
N LEU A 387 -6.97 11.59 -13.26
CA LEU A 387 -5.69 12.17 -13.73
C LEU A 387 -5.51 12.06 -15.25
N GLU A 388 -5.97 10.96 -15.87
CA GLU A 388 -5.90 10.80 -17.34
C GLU A 388 -6.88 11.74 -18.08
N ASN A 389 -8.02 12.09 -17.47
CA ASN A 389 -8.91 13.10 -18.04
C ASN A 389 -8.27 14.49 -17.98
N TRP A 390 -7.56 14.81 -16.89
CA TRP A 390 -6.77 16.04 -16.78
C TRP A 390 -5.69 16.13 -17.85
N LYS A 391 -4.90 15.05 -18.04
CA LYS A 391 -3.89 14.99 -19.09
C LYS A 391 -4.49 15.21 -20.47
N THR A 392 -5.61 14.54 -20.77
CA THR A 392 -6.31 14.71 -22.05
C THR A 392 -6.76 16.15 -22.26
N LEU A 393 -7.43 16.74 -21.27
CA LEU A 393 -7.93 18.12 -21.32
C LEU A 393 -6.81 19.14 -21.55
N LEU A 394 -5.67 18.97 -20.89
CA LEU A 394 -4.51 19.85 -21.03
C LEU A 394 -3.80 19.64 -22.38
N ASN A 395 -3.69 18.40 -22.82
CA ASN A 395 -3.07 18.08 -24.10
C ASN A 395 -3.86 18.68 -25.27
N ASP A 396 -5.19 18.66 -25.22
CA ASP A 396 -6.08 19.27 -26.22
C ASP A 396 -5.80 20.77 -26.45
N VAL A 397 -5.20 21.44 -25.46
CA VAL A 397 -4.91 22.88 -25.51
C VAL A 397 -3.42 23.18 -25.65
N GLY A 398 -2.56 22.16 -25.81
CA GLY A 398 -1.11 22.31 -25.96
C GLY A 398 -0.38 22.56 -24.64
N MET A 399 -0.92 22.06 -23.54
CA MET A 399 -0.31 22.12 -22.21
C MET A 399 -0.13 20.71 -21.64
N GLU A 400 0.72 20.59 -20.64
CA GLU A 400 0.98 19.32 -19.96
C GLU A 400 1.08 19.51 -18.44
N ILE A 401 0.82 18.43 -17.71
CA ILE A 401 1.00 18.40 -16.25
C ILE A 401 2.50 18.23 -15.99
N GLU A 402 3.11 19.25 -15.40
CA GLU A 402 4.48 19.19 -14.89
C GLU A 402 4.52 18.39 -13.58
N HIS A 403 3.60 18.69 -12.66
CA HIS A 403 3.51 18.05 -11.34
C HIS A 403 2.05 17.83 -10.90
N SER A 404 1.82 16.77 -10.13
CA SER A 404 0.54 16.47 -9.49
C SER A 404 0.78 16.01 -8.05
N ARG A 405 0.15 16.66 -7.07
CA ARG A 405 0.29 16.33 -5.64
C ARG A 405 -1.07 16.30 -4.95
N GLN A 406 -1.37 15.25 -4.20
CA GLN A 406 -2.59 15.14 -3.41
C GLN A 406 -2.25 14.78 -1.96
N PRO A 407 -2.48 15.68 -0.98
CA PRO A 407 -2.28 15.35 0.44
C PRO A 407 -3.21 14.25 0.95
N ASP A 408 -2.72 13.39 1.86
CA ASP A 408 -3.45 12.24 2.43
C ASP A 408 -4.77 12.61 3.14
N ASP A 409 -4.86 13.83 3.66
CA ASP A 409 -6.02 14.36 4.35
C ASP A 409 -6.80 15.40 3.54
N SER A 410 -6.47 15.58 2.25
CA SER A 410 -7.17 16.44 1.31
C SER A 410 -8.04 15.61 0.35
N VAL A 411 -9.20 16.13 -0.01
CA VAL A 411 -10.01 15.59 -1.12
C VAL A 411 -9.75 16.31 -2.45
N MET A 412 -8.82 17.27 -2.45
CA MET A 412 -8.33 17.98 -3.64
C MET A 412 -6.86 17.66 -3.91
N GLY A 413 -6.49 17.59 -5.18
CA GLY A 413 -5.10 17.57 -5.62
C GLY A 413 -4.69 18.93 -6.17
N LEU A 414 -3.39 19.14 -6.31
CA LEU A 414 -2.78 20.32 -6.92
C LEU A 414 -1.99 19.87 -8.15
N LEU A 415 -2.36 20.42 -9.30
CA LEU A 415 -1.71 20.22 -10.59
C LEU A 415 -0.90 21.47 -10.93
N THR A 416 0.37 21.32 -11.24
CA THR A 416 1.21 22.35 -11.85
C THR A 416 1.31 22.07 -13.35
N VAL A 417 0.99 23.06 -14.17
CA VAL A 417 0.78 22.94 -15.60
C VAL A 417 1.70 23.91 -16.35
N GLN A 418 2.26 23.43 -17.46
CA GLN A 418 3.16 24.17 -18.36
C GLN A 418 2.79 23.97 -19.84
N LEU A 419 3.44 24.71 -20.74
CA LEU A 419 3.32 24.51 -22.19
C LEU A 419 4.01 23.20 -22.63
N GLN A 420 3.43 22.52 -23.62
CA GLN A 420 4.08 21.38 -24.27
C GLN A 420 5.29 21.83 -25.10
N SER A 421 6.35 21.03 -25.08
CA SER A 421 7.56 21.27 -25.89
C SER A 421 7.39 20.79 -27.33
N SER A 422 7.77 21.60 -28.32
CA SER A 422 7.53 21.38 -29.77
C SER A 422 8.56 20.48 -30.48
N THR A 423 9.35 19.71 -29.75
CA THR A 423 10.35 18.78 -30.31
C THR A 423 10.26 17.45 -29.56
N PRO A 424 10.20 16.26 -30.21
CA PRO A 424 10.48 15.01 -29.52
C PRO A 424 11.98 14.95 -29.25
N GLY A 425 12.41 15.62 -28.19
CA GLY A 425 13.80 15.77 -27.79
C GLY A 425 13.86 16.09 -26.30
N THR A 426 14.57 15.22 -25.58
CA THR A 426 15.10 15.29 -24.21
C THR A 426 14.67 16.49 -23.33
N PRO A 427 14.19 16.24 -22.09
CA PRO A 427 13.84 17.30 -21.14
C PRO A 427 15.06 18.17 -20.88
N ASN A 428 14.94 19.47 -21.16
CA ASN A 428 15.92 20.46 -20.73
C ASN A 428 15.39 21.18 -19.50
N ASP A 429 16.07 20.87 -18.40
CA ASP A 429 15.94 21.39 -17.05
C ASP A 429 16.05 22.92 -16.96
N PHE A 430 15.24 23.55 -16.10
CA PHE A 430 15.73 24.56 -15.17
C PHE A 430 15.01 24.50 -13.80
N ILE A 431 15.65 23.76 -12.88
CA ILE A 431 15.84 24.01 -11.44
C ILE A 431 14.59 24.08 -10.53
N GLN A 432 14.09 22.90 -10.13
CA GLN A 432 14.03 22.60 -8.69
C GLN A 432 15.38 22.01 -8.30
N ILE A 433 15.98 22.41 -7.17
CA ILE A 433 17.13 21.66 -6.65
C ILE A 433 16.62 20.35 -6.02
N LYS A 434 16.24 19.39 -6.86
CA LYS A 434 16.53 17.97 -6.66
C LYS A 434 17.68 17.67 -7.62
N LYS A 435 18.82 17.18 -7.09
CA LYS A 435 20.00 16.85 -7.91
C LYS A 435 19.57 16.00 -9.12
N PRO A 436 20.14 16.23 -10.32
CA PRO A 436 19.78 15.50 -11.53
C PRO A 436 19.92 14.00 -11.29
N ILE A 437 18.85 13.25 -11.54
CA ILE A 437 18.86 11.80 -11.50
C ILE A 437 19.73 11.34 -12.68
N MET A 438 21.00 11.01 -12.40
CA MET A 438 21.86 10.38 -13.40
C MET A 438 21.38 8.93 -13.56
N PRO A 439 20.86 8.52 -14.73
CA PRO A 439 20.39 7.15 -14.93
C PRO A 439 21.54 6.15 -14.76
N ALA A 440 21.21 4.89 -14.50
CA ALA A 440 22.18 3.80 -14.56
C ALA A 440 22.74 3.67 -15.99
N THR A 441 24.06 3.59 -16.10
CA THR A 441 24.77 3.33 -17.37
C THR A 441 25.58 2.04 -17.24
N GLU A 442 26.16 1.55 -18.34
CA GLU A 442 27.04 0.37 -18.25
C GLU A 442 28.31 0.67 -17.43
N GLU A 443 28.79 1.92 -17.39
CA GLU A 443 29.90 2.32 -16.51
C GLU A 443 29.49 2.41 -15.04
N ARG A 444 28.25 2.84 -14.76
CA ARG A 444 27.71 2.97 -13.40
C ARG A 444 26.33 2.29 -13.32
N PRO A 445 26.32 0.95 -13.22
CA PRO A 445 25.09 0.18 -13.23
C PRO A 445 24.45 0.08 -11.84
N VAL A 446 23.30 -0.58 -11.75
CA VAL A 446 22.76 -1.09 -10.48
C VAL A 446 23.60 -2.29 -10.02
N LEU A 447 24.11 -2.25 -8.80
CA LEU A 447 24.94 -3.31 -8.21
C LEU A 447 24.07 -4.22 -7.34
N ILE A 448 24.02 -5.51 -7.66
CA ILE A 448 23.28 -6.51 -6.92
C ILE A 448 24.29 -7.43 -6.22
N ILE A 449 24.27 -7.46 -4.89
CA ILE A 449 25.16 -8.30 -4.08
C ILE A 449 24.40 -9.56 -3.70
N GLY A 450 24.71 -10.67 -4.35
CA GLY A 450 24.09 -11.99 -4.19
C GLY A 450 23.41 -12.48 -5.47
N ALA A 451 23.86 -13.63 -5.99
CA ALA A 451 23.24 -14.36 -7.11
C ALA A 451 22.31 -15.49 -6.61
N GLY A 452 21.60 -15.22 -5.51
CA GLY A 452 20.48 -16.04 -5.05
C GLY A 452 19.23 -15.84 -5.91
N ILE A 453 18.16 -16.58 -5.60
CA ILE A 453 16.88 -16.50 -6.36
C ILE A 453 16.39 -15.06 -6.49
N SER A 454 16.36 -14.31 -5.39
CA SER A 454 15.82 -12.96 -5.39
C SER A 454 16.71 -11.94 -6.11
N GLY A 455 18.04 -12.06 -5.99
CA GLY A 455 18.98 -11.23 -6.74
C GLY A 455 18.94 -11.49 -8.24
N LEU A 456 18.85 -12.76 -8.65
CA LEU A 456 18.71 -13.13 -10.06
C LEU A 456 17.33 -12.77 -10.64
N CYS A 457 16.25 -12.88 -9.86
CA CYS A 457 14.93 -12.38 -10.27
C CYS A 457 14.95 -10.87 -10.50
N LEU A 458 15.60 -10.11 -9.61
CA LEU A 458 15.78 -8.66 -9.80
C LEU A 458 16.60 -8.38 -11.07
N ALA A 459 17.71 -9.08 -11.27
CA ALA A 459 18.56 -8.94 -12.45
C ALA A 459 17.79 -9.18 -13.76
N GLN A 460 16.99 -10.25 -13.83
CA GLN A 460 16.14 -10.53 -15.01
C GLN A 460 15.08 -9.45 -15.23
N ALA A 461 14.51 -8.91 -14.15
CA ALA A 461 13.56 -7.80 -14.25
C ALA A 461 14.22 -6.52 -14.75
N LEU A 462 15.42 -6.18 -14.26
CA LEU A 462 16.19 -5.04 -14.76
C LEU A 462 16.59 -5.22 -16.22
N LYS A 463 16.98 -6.43 -16.64
CA LYS A 463 17.20 -6.77 -18.06
C LYS A 463 15.95 -6.51 -18.89
N LYS A 464 14.78 -6.98 -18.45
CA LYS A 464 13.50 -6.77 -19.14
C LYS A 464 13.17 -5.28 -19.31
N HIS A 465 13.59 -4.44 -18.37
CA HIS A 465 13.39 -2.99 -18.39
C HIS A 465 14.57 -2.20 -19.01
N ASN A 466 15.57 -2.86 -19.60
CA ASN A 466 16.77 -2.23 -20.17
C ASN A 466 17.55 -1.34 -19.18
N ILE A 467 17.58 -1.71 -17.90
CA ILE A 467 18.37 -1.02 -16.87
C ILE A 467 19.72 -1.71 -16.72
N PRO A 468 20.87 -1.02 -16.88
CA PRO A 468 22.19 -1.63 -16.67
C PRO A 468 22.39 -2.12 -15.23
N PHE A 469 22.84 -3.36 -15.07
CA PHE A 469 23.13 -3.96 -13.77
C PHE A 469 24.37 -4.88 -13.81
N ARG A 470 24.95 -5.13 -12.64
CA ARG A 470 25.97 -6.17 -12.38
C ARG A 470 25.61 -6.95 -11.12
N VAL A 471 25.79 -8.27 -11.15
CA VAL A 471 25.53 -9.17 -10.04
C VAL A 471 26.87 -9.71 -9.51
N PHE A 472 27.05 -9.72 -8.20
CA PHE A 472 28.26 -10.21 -7.55
C PHE A 472 27.90 -11.33 -6.58
N GLU A 473 28.61 -12.46 -6.66
CA GLU A 473 28.38 -13.63 -5.83
C GLU A 473 29.66 -14.06 -5.13
N ARG A 474 29.57 -14.36 -3.83
CA ARG A 474 30.73 -14.78 -3.03
C ARG A 474 31.16 -16.20 -3.34
N ASP A 475 30.22 -17.06 -3.73
CA ASP A 475 30.52 -18.44 -4.10
C ASP A 475 31.40 -18.46 -5.37
N PRO A 476 32.34 -19.41 -5.51
CA PRO A 476 33.27 -19.44 -6.64
C PRO A 476 32.63 -19.91 -7.96
N ALA A 477 31.50 -20.62 -7.88
CA ALA A 477 30.74 -21.11 -9.03
C ALA A 477 29.26 -21.33 -8.67
N VAL A 478 28.41 -21.50 -9.70
CA VAL A 478 26.97 -21.73 -9.58
C VAL A 478 26.62 -22.94 -8.70
N ASP A 479 27.42 -24.00 -8.79
CA ASP A 479 27.27 -25.32 -8.17
C ASP A 479 28.06 -25.48 -6.86
N SER A 480 28.72 -24.41 -6.38
CA SER A 480 29.56 -24.46 -5.17
C SER A 480 28.82 -24.86 -3.90
N ARG A 481 27.49 -24.75 -3.89
CA ARG A 481 26.66 -25.23 -2.79
C ARG A 481 25.92 -26.50 -3.21
N PRO A 482 26.02 -27.60 -2.44
CA PRO A 482 25.20 -28.79 -2.64
C PRO A 482 23.70 -28.56 -2.35
N GLN A 483 23.33 -27.33 -1.95
CA GLN A 483 21.99 -26.93 -1.53
C GLN A 483 20.99 -26.89 -2.71
N GLY A 484 20.37 -28.03 -3.02
CA GLY A 484 19.19 -28.10 -3.85
C GLY A 484 17.94 -28.44 -3.03
N TYR A 485 17.23 -27.43 -2.50
CA TYR A 485 15.91 -27.65 -1.89
C TYR A 485 14.78 -27.30 -2.85
N ARG A 486 13.63 -27.95 -2.68
CA ARG A 486 12.40 -27.72 -3.45
C ARG A 486 11.78 -26.37 -3.08
N LEU A 487 11.29 -25.61 -4.06
CA LEU A 487 10.40 -24.47 -3.83
C LEU A 487 8.97 -24.80 -4.27
N LYS A 488 7.98 -24.51 -3.42
CA LYS A 488 6.58 -24.42 -3.83
C LYS A 488 6.20 -22.96 -3.99
N LEU A 489 5.96 -22.53 -5.22
CA LEU A 489 5.56 -21.15 -5.49
C LEU A 489 4.04 -21.05 -5.53
N ARG A 490 3.48 -20.11 -4.78
CA ARG A 490 2.04 -19.80 -4.77
C ARG A 490 1.73 -18.74 -5.83
N ARG A 491 0.44 -18.42 -5.98
CA ARG A 491 -0.08 -17.46 -6.96
C ARG A 491 0.67 -16.12 -6.98
N ASP A 492 0.95 -15.52 -5.82
CA ASP A 492 1.59 -14.19 -5.77
C ASP A 492 3.00 -14.22 -6.37
N ALA A 493 3.80 -15.24 -6.04
CA ALA A 493 5.12 -15.43 -6.64
C ALA A 493 5.02 -15.81 -8.13
N ALA A 494 4.02 -16.60 -8.52
CA ALA A 494 3.79 -16.94 -9.92
C ALA A 494 3.48 -15.70 -10.78
N VAL A 495 2.65 -14.79 -10.27
CA VAL A 495 2.34 -13.49 -10.91
C VAL A 495 3.59 -12.62 -10.97
N ALA A 496 4.31 -12.49 -9.85
CA ALA A 496 5.55 -11.72 -9.79
C ALA A 496 6.59 -12.21 -10.82
N LEU A 497 6.73 -13.53 -11.01
CA LEU A 497 7.63 -14.08 -12.02
C LEU A 497 7.16 -13.80 -13.44
N ALA A 498 5.86 -13.94 -13.74
CA ALA A 498 5.32 -13.63 -15.07
C ALA A 498 5.53 -12.16 -15.45
N GLU A 499 5.35 -11.27 -14.47
CA GLU A 499 5.56 -9.83 -14.67
C GLU A 499 7.05 -9.48 -14.83
N SER A 500 7.93 -10.15 -14.10
CA SER A 500 9.34 -9.73 -13.96
C SER A 500 10.27 -10.40 -14.94
N LEU A 501 10.01 -11.65 -15.35
CA LEU A 501 10.91 -12.39 -16.22
C LEU A 501 10.69 -12.04 -17.69
N PRO A 502 11.76 -12.00 -18.52
CA PRO A 502 11.64 -12.08 -19.98
C PRO A 502 10.91 -13.36 -20.40
N GLU A 503 10.19 -13.32 -21.51
CA GLU A 503 9.33 -14.43 -21.96
C GLU A 503 10.09 -15.76 -22.07
N GLU A 504 11.26 -15.76 -22.71
CA GLU A 504 12.10 -16.95 -22.86
C GLU A 504 12.49 -17.58 -21.50
N VAL A 505 12.86 -16.74 -20.54
CA VAL A 505 13.25 -17.16 -19.19
C VAL A 505 12.03 -17.69 -18.42
N TYR A 506 10.87 -17.03 -18.57
CA TYR A 506 9.62 -17.47 -17.96
C TYR A 506 9.17 -18.82 -18.51
N GLN A 507 9.23 -19.02 -19.82
CA GLN A 507 8.91 -20.31 -20.47
C GLN A 507 9.85 -21.42 -20.01
N THR A 508 11.15 -21.14 -19.94
CA THR A 508 12.16 -22.08 -19.40
C THR A 508 11.84 -22.44 -17.95
N PHE A 509 11.50 -21.46 -17.11
CA PHE A 509 11.06 -21.69 -15.74
C PHE A 509 9.81 -22.59 -15.68
N GLN A 510 8.77 -22.31 -16.46
CA GLN A 510 7.53 -23.08 -16.44
C GLN A 510 7.74 -24.52 -16.90
N THR A 511 8.46 -24.71 -18.00
CA THR A 511 8.66 -26.03 -18.63
C THR A 511 9.67 -26.91 -17.88
N SER A 512 10.56 -26.31 -17.07
CA SER A 512 11.48 -27.02 -16.17
C SER A 512 10.88 -27.39 -14.81
N CYS A 513 9.67 -26.91 -14.48
CA CYS A 513 9.00 -27.26 -13.22
C CYS A 513 8.72 -28.76 -13.12
N ALA A 514 8.88 -29.31 -11.92
CA ALA A 514 8.50 -30.68 -11.62
C ALA A 514 6.97 -30.81 -11.53
N THR A 515 6.49 -32.03 -11.73
CA THR A 515 5.08 -32.39 -11.64
C THR A 515 4.54 -32.07 -10.27
N LEU A 516 3.46 -31.29 -10.22
CA LEU A 516 2.85 -30.86 -8.96
C LEU A 516 1.78 -31.87 -8.53
N ALA A 517 2.04 -32.57 -7.43
CA ALA A 517 1.03 -33.36 -6.71
C ALA A 517 0.64 -32.68 -5.40
N ILE A 518 -0.65 -32.77 -5.03
CA ILE A 518 -1.21 -32.07 -3.88
C ILE A 518 -1.89 -33.07 -2.94
N GLY A 519 -1.34 -33.19 -1.74
CA GLY A 519 -1.86 -33.98 -0.63
C GLY A 519 -0.82 -34.08 0.47
N GLU A 520 -1.17 -34.79 1.53
CA GLU A 520 -0.32 -35.01 2.69
C GLU A 520 -0.46 -36.45 3.18
N THR A 521 0.66 -37.06 3.58
CA THR A 521 0.71 -38.38 4.23
C THR A 521 1.59 -38.29 5.47
N ASP A 522 1.11 -38.78 6.60
CA ASP A 522 1.86 -38.86 7.85
C ASP A 522 2.28 -40.31 8.13
N PHE A 523 3.54 -40.52 8.51
CA PHE A 523 4.03 -41.82 9.00
C PHE A 523 4.47 -41.75 10.46
N ASN A 524 4.31 -42.87 11.14
CA ASN A 524 4.99 -43.10 12.40
C ASN A 524 6.44 -43.59 12.12
N PRO A 525 7.48 -42.92 12.65
CA PRO A 525 8.87 -43.23 12.30
C PRO A 525 9.33 -44.62 12.75
N PHE A 526 8.81 -45.16 13.86
CA PHE A 526 9.27 -46.42 14.46
C PHE A 526 8.57 -47.66 13.90
N THR A 527 7.34 -47.51 13.43
CA THR A 527 6.54 -48.63 12.87
C THR A 527 6.48 -48.61 11.35
N GLY A 528 6.76 -47.47 10.72
CA GLY A 528 6.61 -47.29 9.27
C GLY A 528 5.15 -47.30 8.80
N LEU A 529 4.17 -47.27 9.72
CA LEU A 529 2.75 -47.28 9.41
C LEU A 529 2.23 -45.87 9.11
N VAL A 530 1.25 -45.79 8.20
CA VAL A 530 0.54 -44.55 7.88
C VAL A 530 -0.36 -44.15 9.04
N VAL A 531 -0.18 -42.93 9.53
CA VAL A 531 -1.02 -42.32 10.57
C VAL A 531 -2.21 -41.59 9.92
N ASN A 532 -1.94 -40.73 8.95
CA ASN A 532 -2.94 -40.00 8.17
C ASN A 532 -2.56 -39.99 6.69
N SER A 533 -3.55 -39.92 5.78
CA SER A 533 -3.26 -39.67 4.36
C SER A 533 -4.48 -39.09 3.66
N ARG A 534 -4.33 -37.94 2.99
CA ARG A 534 -5.43 -37.23 2.33
C ARG A 534 -4.96 -36.55 1.04
N SER A 535 -5.67 -36.80 -0.07
CA SER A 535 -5.52 -36.01 -1.30
C SER A 535 -6.13 -34.62 -1.13
N GLY A 536 -5.50 -33.57 -1.66
CA GLY A 536 -6.07 -32.22 -1.61
C GLY A 536 -6.27 -31.63 -0.20
N GLY A 537 -5.79 -32.28 0.86
CA GLY A 537 -5.89 -31.85 2.26
C GLY A 537 -4.53 -31.55 2.90
N GLY A 538 -4.54 -30.92 4.08
CA GLY A 538 -3.37 -30.63 4.92
C GLY A 538 -2.80 -29.23 4.72
N LEU A 539 -2.55 -28.84 3.47
CA LEU A 539 -2.05 -27.49 3.11
C LEU A 539 -2.86 -26.82 1.98
N SER A 540 -3.56 -27.56 1.14
CA SER A 540 -4.33 -27.03 -0.02
C SER A 540 -5.84 -26.95 0.15
N GLY A 541 -6.37 -27.42 1.29
CA GLY A 541 -7.79 -27.26 1.67
C GLY A 541 -8.11 -25.85 2.19
N LYS A 542 -9.28 -25.68 2.85
CA LYS A 542 -9.90 -24.46 3.43
C LYS A 542 -8.99 -23.38 4.09
N LEU A 543 -7.70 -23.65 4.28
CA LEU A 543 -6.64 -22.79 4.84
C LEU A 543 -5.63 -22.24 3.80
N GLY A 544 -5.74 -22.57 2.51
CA GLY A 544 -5.26 -21.71 1.41
C GLY A 544 -3.79 -21.76 0.98
N LEU A 545 -3.15 -22.94 0.85
CA LEU A 545 -1.94 -23.08 0.04
C LEU A 545 -2.23 -23.80 -1.27
N HIS A 546 -2.50 -23.01 -2.32
CA HIS A 546 -2.56 -23.50 -3.70
C HIS A 546 -1.21 -23.22 -4.37
N PRO A 547 -0.23 -24.16 -4.31
CA PRO A 547 0.98 -24.01 -5.09
C PRO A 547 0.61 -24.00 -6.57
N SER A 548 1.20 -23.08 -7.31
CA SER A 548 1.12 -23.00 -8.78
C SER A 548 2.25 -23.79 -9.42
N TYR A 549 3.43 -23.81 -8.79
CA TYR A 549 4.62 -24.47 -9.33
C TYR A 549 5.41 -25.25 -8.28
N CYS A 550 5.99 -26.38 -8.70
CA CYS A 550 7.02 -27.12 -7.98
C CYS A 550 8.35 -26.95 -8.70
N VAL A 551 9.33 -26.36 -8.02
CA VAL A 551 10.54 -25.86 -8.66
C VAL A 551 11.76 -26.53 -8.04
N ASP A 552 12.63 -27.11 -8.88
CA ASP A 552 14.00 -27.45 -8.47
C ASP A 552 14.85 -26.17 -8.48
N ARG A 553 15.50 -25.89 -7.37
CA ARG A 553 16.27 -24.65 -7.17
C ARG A 553 17.45 -24.53 -8.12
N ALA A 554 18.13 -25.63 -8.48
CA ALA A 554 19.30 -25.58 -9.36
C ALA A 554 18.86 -25.31 -10.80
N ALA A 555 17.83 -26.01 -11.28
CA ALA A 555 17.22 -25.75 -12.58
C ALA A 555 16.70 -24.31 -12.67
N PHE A 556 16.03 -23.81 -11.63
CA PHE A 556 15.50 -22.45 -11.63
C PHE A 556 16.59 -21.37 -11.59
N ARG A 557 17.64 -21.53 -10.78
CA ARG A 557 18.79 -20.62 -10.83
C ARG A 557 19.45 -20.62 -12.21
N THR A 558 19.57 -21.78 -12.83
CA THR A 558 20.11 -21.92 -14.20
C THR A 558 19.27 -21.12 -15.20
N ALA A 559 17.93 -21.29 -15.16
CA ALA A 559 17.03 -20.51 -15.99
C ALA A 559 17.14 -18.99 -15.73
N LEU A 560 17.25 -18.58 -14.47
CA LEU A 560 17.38 -17.16 -14.11
C LEU A 560 18.73 -16.55 -14.52
N MET A 561 19.76 -17.35 -14.85
CA MET A 561 21.03 -16.83 -15.35
C MET A 561 21.06 -16.69 -16.88
N THR A 562 20.09 -17.27 -17.58
CA THR A 562 20.03 -17.28 -19.05
C THR A 562 20.08 -15.85 -19.62
N GLY A 563 21.12 -15.61 -20.42
CA GLY A 563 21.38 -14.35 -21.10
C GLY A 563 21.78 -13.19 -20.18
N ILE A 564 22.23 -13.46 -18.96
CA ILE A 564 22.84 -12.48 -18.04
C ILE A 564 24.18 -12.97 -17.46
N GLU A 565 24.72 -14.08 -17.97
CA GLU A 565 25.91 -14.76 -17.46
C GLU A 565 27.13 -13.83 -17.42
N ASN A 566 27.29 -13.01 -18.47
CA ASN A 566 28.37 -12.02 -18.58
C ASN A 566 28.24 -10.84 -17.61
N ARG A 567 27.09 -10.67 -16.95
CA ARG A 567 26.84 -9.64 -15.93
C ARG A 567 26.99 -10.18 -14.50
N ILE A 568 27.30 -11.48 -14.33
CA ILE A 568 27.49 -12.14 -13.04
C ILE A 568 28.98 -12.35 -12.79
N GLN A 569 29.47 -11.95 -11.61
CA GLN A 569 30.84 -12.16 -11.19
C GLN A 569 30.89 -12.98 -9.91
N PHE A 570 31.50 -14.16 -9.99
CA PHE A 570 31.70 -15.09 -8.88
C PHE A 570 32.98 -14.78 -8.10
N SER A 571 33.16 -15.39 -6.93
CA SER A 571 34.27 -15.12 -6.00
C SER A 571 34.35 -13.66 -5.52
N LYS A 572 33.23 -12.94 -5.52
CA LYS A 572 33.12 -11.53 -5.13
C LYS A 572 32.35 -11.37 -3.83
N GLU A 573 33.07 -11.53 -2.71
CA GLU A 573 32.51 -11.26 -1.38
C GLU A 573 32.66 -9.78 -1.03
N LEU A 574 31.53 -9.10 -0.78
CA LEU A 574 31.51 -7.70 -0.39
C LEU A 574 32.19 -7.53 0.98
N SER A 575 33.12 -6.58 1.07
CA SER A 575 33.79 -6.21 2.32
C SER A 575 33.15 -4.95 2.92
N SER A 576 32.96 -3.91 2.11
CA SER A 576 32.36 -2.63 2.51
C SER A 576 31.78 -1.89 1.30
N TYR A 577 31.01 -0.83 1.56
CA TYR A 577 30.59 0.11 0.53
C TYR A 577 30.61 1.53 1.08
N LYS A 578 30.70 2.51 0.18
CA LYS A 578 30.61 3.94 0.47
C LYS A 578 29.62 4.59 -0.50
N THR A 579 28.88 5.57 -0.03
CA THR A 579 27.93 6.35 -0.83
C THR A 579 28.40 7.79 -0.93
N ASP A 580 28.50 8.30 -2.15
CA ASP A 580 28.69 9.70 -2.46
C ASP A 580 27.35 10.27 -2.95
N VAL A 581 26.64 10.95 -2.04
CA VAL A 581 25.32 11.55 -2.30
C VAL A 581 25.43 12.80 -3.20
N ASP A 582 26.61 13.40 -3.31
CA ASP A 582 26.86 14.55 -4.18
C ASP A 582 27.02 14.12 -5.62
N GLN A 583 27.73 13.03 -5.86
CA GLN A 583 27.96 12.48 -7.19
C GLN A 583 26.89 11.45 -7.62
N GLY A 584 26.03 11.02 -6.70
CA GLY A 584 25.06 9.95 -6.95
C GLY A 584 25.76 8.63 -7.26
N VAL A 585 26.91 8.36 -6.63
CA VAL A 585 27.70 7.14 -6.84
C VAL A 585 27.75 6.30 -5.56
N VAL A 586 27.59 4.99 -5.71
CA VAL A 586 27.91 4.01 -4.66
C VAL A 586 29.13 3.20 -5.10
N THR A 587 30.14 3.12 -4.25
CA THR A 587 31.35 2.33 -4.48
C THR A 587 31.35 1.14 -3.54
N VAL A 588 31.43 -0.06 -4.09
CA VAL A 588 31.60 -1.30 -3.33
C VAL A 588 33.05 -1.74 -3.35
N THR A 589 33.53 -2.32 -2.25
CA THR A 589 34.88 -2.91 -2.12
C THR A 589 34.74 -4.38 -1.74
N PHE A 590 35.36 -5.25 -2.53
CA PHE A 590 35.36 -6.70 -2.31
C PHE A 590 36.58 -7.14 -1.48
N LYS A 591 36.53 -8.36 -0.91
CA LYS A 591 37.62 -8.90 -0.10
C LYS A 591 38.94 -9.12 -0.84
N ASP A 592 38.89 -9.25 -2.17
CA ASP A 592 40.08 -9.33 -3.02
C ASP A 592 40.69 -7.96 -3.34
N GLY A 593 40.10 -6.88 -2.83
CA GLY A 593 40.55 -5.49 -3.01
C GLY A 593 39.96 -4.79 -4.24
N GLU A 594 39.22 -5.50 -5.11
CA GLU A 594 38.56 -4.85 -6.25
C GLU A 594 37.47 -3.88 -5.78
N THR A 595 37.37 -2.75 -6.46
CA THR A 595 36.32 -1.76 -6.23
C THR A 595 35.47 -1.56 -7.48
N VAL A 596 34.16 -1.44 -7.30
CA VAL A 596 33.23 -1.17 -8.41
C VAL A 596 32.31 -0.01 -8.04
N GLU A 597 32.10 0.91 -8.98
CA GLU A 597 31.12 1.98 -8.88
C GLU A 597 29.78 1.59 -9.49
N GLY A 598 28.70 2.14 -8.95
CA GLY A 598 27.35 2.01 -9.48
C GLY A 598 26.47 3.17 -9.07
N ARG A 599 25.23 3.16 -9.55
CA ARG A 599 24.21 4.17 -9.19
C ARG A 599 23.38 3.78 -7.99
N PHE A 600 23.17 2.48 -7.82
CA PHE A 600 22.33 1.97 -6.75
C PHE A 600 22.83 0.60 -6.30
N LEU A 601 22.78 0.34 -4.99
CA LEU A 601 23.26 -0.90 -4.38
C LEU A 601 22.12 -1.69 -3.77
N VAL A 602 22.04 -2.98 -4.09
CA VAL A 602 21.03 -3.88 -3.56
C VAL A 602 21.71 -5.03 -2.81
N GLY A 603 21.46 -5.13 -1.51
CA GLY A 603 21.86 -6.29 -0.71
C GLY A 603 20.86 -7.43 -0.86
N ALA A 604 21.29 -8.54 -1.45
CA ALA A 604 20.53 -9.78 -1.66
C ALA A 604 21.36 -11.03 -1.27
N ASP A 605 22.40 -10.87 -0.44
CA ASP A 605 23.43 -11.85 -0.08
C ASP A 605 23.16 -12.61 1.23
N GLY A 606 21.93 -12.49 1.74
CA GLY A 606 21.39 -13.29 2.83
C GLY A 606 21.87 -12.88 4.22
N LEU A 607 21.99 -13.88 5.10
CA LEU A 607 22.21 -13.70 6.54
C LEU A 607 23.42 -12.85 6.91
N HIS A 608 24.46 -12.77 6.07
CA HIS A 608 25.69 -12.04 6.38
C HIS A 608 25.82 -10.72 5.63
N SER A 609 24.70 -10.18 5.13
CA SER A 609 24.69 -8.97 4.30
C SER A 609 25.44 -7.81 4.93
N VAL A 610 26.52 -7.39 4.27
CA VAL A 610 27.26 -6.17 4.63
C VAL A 610 26.38 -4.94 4.47
N VAL A 611 25.52 -4.93 3.44
CA VAL A 611 24.57 -3.82 3.19
C VAL A 611 23.60 -3.68 4.37
N ARG A 612 23.07 -4.80 4.89
CA ARG A 612 22.15 -4.75 6.05
C ARG A 612 22.82 -4.18 7.28
N ARG A 613 24.05 -4.62 7.59
CA ARG A 613 24.78 -4.15 8.78
C ARG A 613 24.99 -2.64 8.81
N ASN A 614 25.09 -2.00 7.64
CA ASN A 614 25.25 -0.56 7.52
C ASN A 614 23.90 0.19 7.52
N LEU A 615 22.91 -0.28 6.74
CA LEU A 615 21.60 0.39 6.65
C LEU A 615 20.72 0.19 7.89
N VAL A 616 20.78 -0.99 8.51
CA VAL A 616 19.87 -1.39 9.59
C VAL A 616 20.66 -2.05 10.74
N PRO A 617 21.59 -1.34 11.39
CA PRO A 617 22.46 -1.91 12.43
C PRO A 617 21.68 -2.42 13.66
N SER A 618 20.48 -1.89 13.90
CA SER A 618 19.58 -2.30 14.99
C SER A 618 18.76 -3.56 14.68
N HIS A 619 18.83 -4.10 13.46
CA HIS A 619 18.04 -5.26 13.05
C HIS A 619 18.46 -6.52 13.82
N LYS A 620 17.49 -7.17 14.47
CA LYS A 620 17.72 -8.38 15.26
C LYS A 620 17.25 -9.61 14.50
N ILE A 621 18.18 -10.47 14.12
CA ILE A 621 17.91 -11.84 13.68
C ILE A 621 17.89 -12.72 14.93
N ARG A 622 16.95 -13.67 14.99
CA ARG A 622 16.74 -14.57 16.12
C ARG A 622 17.21 -15.96 15.78
N ASP A 623 17.89 -16.56 16.74
CA ASP A 623 18.27 -17.97 16.69
C ASP A 623 17.12 -18.80 17.25
N THR A 624 16.50 -19.63 16.41
CA THR A 624 15.33 -20.41 16.84
C THR A 624 15.69 -21.56 17.77
N GLY A 625 16.98 -21.90 17.90
CA GLY A 625 17.44 -23.10 18.59
C GLY A 625 17.22 -24.40 17.81
N ALA A 626 16.76 -24.32 16.55
CA ALA A 626 16.63 -25.47 15.66
C ALA A 626 17.78 -25.57 14.65
N ALA A 627 18.00 -26.80 14.19
CA ALA A 627 18.81 -27.12 13.03
C ALA A 627 17.99 -27.94 12.03
N CYS A 628 18.43 -27.91 10.78
CA CYS A 628 17.80 -28.63 9.67
C CYS A 628 18.89 -29.27 8.81
N ILE A 629 18.74 -30.56 8.49
CA ILE A 629 19.48 -31.20 7.41
C ILE A 629 18.58 -31.31 6.20
N TYR A 630 19.00 -30.70 5.09
CA TYR A 630 18.41 -30.99 3.79
C TYR A 630 19.17 -32.10 3.09
N GLY A 631 18.48 -32.89 2.28
CA GLY A 631 19.11 -33.83 1.38
C GLY A 631 18.23 -34.26 0.21
N LYS A 632 18.83 -35.06 -0.67
CA LYS A 632 18.19 -35.65 -1.84
C LYS A 632 18.45 -37.16 -1.85
N THR A 633 17.45 -37.94 -2.24
CA THR A 633 17.58 -39.40 -2.40
C THR A 633 17.12 -39.77 -3.80
N PRO A 634 17.98 -40.27 -4.69
CA PRO A 634 17.56 -40.75 -6.01
C PRO A 634 16.48 -41.83 -5.91
N MET A 635 15.46 -41.79 -6.78
CA MET A 635 14.40 -42.81 -6.82
C MET A 635 14.86 -44.07 -7.55
N THR A 636 15.85 -44.78 -7.00
CA THR A 636 16.30 -46.07 -7.54
C THR A 636 15.28 -47.18 -7.29
N PRO A 637 15.32 -48.29 -8.05
CA PRO A 637 14.44 -49.44 -7.82
C PRO A 637 14.45 -49.93 -6.37
N GLU A 638 15.61 -49.91 -5.70
CA GLU A 638 15.75 -50.35 -4.31
C GLU A 638 15.05 -49.40 -3.32
N VAL A 639 15.05 -48.09 -3.59
CA VAL A 639 14.31 -47.10 -2.78
C VAL A 639 12.81 -47.25 -3.01
N LEU A 640 12.39 -47.46 -4.26
CA LEU A 640 10.98 -47.65 -4.63
C LEU A 640 10.39 -48.95 -4.07
N GLU A 641 11.20 -50.00 -3.92
CA GLU A 641 10.79 -51.26 -3.30
C GLU A 641 10.66 -51.15 -1.77
N LYS A 642 11.57 -50.42 -1.12
CA LYS A 642 11.63 -50.34 0.35
C LYS A 642 10.77 -49.23 0.96
N PHE A 643 10.66 -48.07 0.32
CA PHE A 643 9.94 -46.94 0.87
C PHE A 643 8.43 -47.06 0.60
N PRO A 644 7.54 -46.76 1.56
CA PRO A 644 6.11 -46.99 1.38
C PRO A 644 5.48 -46.21 0.21
N GLU A 645 4.71 -46.89 -0.64
CA GLU A 645 4.06 -46.31 -1.84
C GLU A 645 3.22 -45.05 -1.52
N LYS A 646 2.51 -45.03 -0.38
CA LYS A 646 1.70 -43.86 0.04
C LYS A 646 2.55 -42.61 0.34
N GLY A 647 3.81 -42.77 0.72
CA GLY A 647 4.74 -41.66 0.90
C GLY A 647 5.29 -41.09 -0.41
N MET A 648 5.14 -41.84 -1.51
CA MET A 648 5.62 -41.45 -2.84
C MET A 648 4.62 -40.59 -3.63
N ARG A 649 3.43 -40.30 -3.09
CA ARG A 649 2.36 -39.61 -3.82
C ARG A 649 2.51 -38.09 -3.83
N TRP A 650 2.95 -37.50 -2.71
CA TRP A 650 2.98 -36.07 -2.45
C TRP A 650 3.81 -35.78 -1.19
N MET A 651 3.67 -34.59 -0.60
CA MET A 651 4.35 -34.21 0.64
C MET A 651 4.04 -35.21 1.76
N THR A 652 5.08 -35.65 2.45
CA THR A 652 5.00 -36.64 3.52
C THR A 652 5.69 -36.09 4.76
N ILE A 653 5.06 -36.29 5.92
CA ILE A 653 5.55 -35.88 7.22
C ILE A 653 5.83 -37.14 8.05
N VAL A 654 6.99 -37.21 8.69
CA VAL A 654 7.30 -38.24 9.69
C VAL A 654 7.74 -37.52 10.94
N SER A 655 6.94 -37.57 12.00
CA SER A 655 7.21 -36.87 13.24
C SER A 655 7.41 -37.88 14.37
N ASP A 656 8.57 -37.82 15.01
CA ASP A 656 8.90 -38.58 16.21
C ASP A 656 8.16 -37.99 17.43
N GLN A 657 7.76 -38.85 18.38
CA GLN A 657 7.34 -38.45 19.72
C GLN A 657 8.30 -39.03 20.75
N THR A 658 9.04 -38.14 21.44
CA THR A 658 9.96 -38.54 22.50
C THR A 658 9.21 -39.16 23.69
N PRO A 659 9.63 -40.33 24.20
CA PRO A 659 9.08 -40.91 25.43
C PRO A 659 9.17 -39.95 26.62
N MET A 660 8.09 -39.83 27.40
CA MET A 660 7.94 -38.85 28.48
C MET A 660 9.13 -38.79 29.46
N LEU A 661 9.64 -39.94 29.91
CA LEU A 661 10.76 -40.00 30.85
C LEU A 661 12.08 -39.52 30.23
N GLN A 662 12.33 -39.80 28.95
CA GLN A 662 13.54 -39.31 28.26
C GLN A 662 13.47 -37.79 28.04
N SER A 663 12.29 -37.27 27.69
CA SER A 663 12.08 -35.83 27.57
C SER A 663 12.28 -35.09 28.90
N CYS A 664 11.79 -35.66 30.02
CA CYS A 664 11.94 -35.06 31.35
C CYS A 664 13.37 -35.15 31.94
N ILE A 665 14.11 -36.23 31.67
CA ILE A 665 15.39 -36.53 32.34
C ILE A 665 16.60 -36.07 31.50
N ILE A 666 16.53 -36.22 30.17
CA ILE A 666 17.66 -36.00 29.26
C ILE A 666 17.43 -34.74 28.40
N GLY A 667 16.24 -34.12 28.47
CA GLY A 667 15.89 -32.95 27.68
C GLY A 667 15.67 -33.26 26.20
N ASP A 668 15.34 -34.52 25.90
CA ASP A 668 15.18 -34.99 24.53
C ASP A 668 13.90 -34.43 23.88
N ALA A 669 13.98 -34.09 22.60
CA ALA A 669 12.93 -33.34 21.90
C ALA A 669 12.75 -33.84 20.46
N PRO A 670 11.52 -33.73 19.91
CA PRO A 670 11.12 -34.46 18.70
C PRO A 670 11.85 -33.97 17.45
N VAL A 671 12.12 -34.91 16.55
CA VAL A 671 12.64 -34.64 15.21
C VAL A 671 11.54 -34.92 14.19
N THR A 672 11.39 -34.03 13.22
CA THR A 672 10.40 -34.15 12.14
C THR A 672 11.10 -34.19 10.78
N LEU A 673 10.76 -35.18 9.98
CA LEU A 673 11.13 -35.31 8.58
C LEU A 673 9.99 -34.79 7.71
N LEU A 674 10.29 -33.80 6.87
CA LEU A 674 9.45 -33.41 5.75
C LEU A 674 10.09 -33.98 4.48
N LEU A 675 9.35 -34.74 3.68
CA LEU A 675 9.86 -35.26 2.42
C LEU A 675 8.85 -35.08 1.29
N GLU A 676 9.34 -34.92 0.08
CA GLU A 676 8.49 -34.80 -1.10
C GLU A 676 9.15 -35.39 -2.36
N PRO A 677 8.46 -36.29 -3.05
CA PRO A 677 8.85 -36.80 -4.36
C PRO A 677 8.91 -35.69 -5.42
N ILE A 678 10.03 -35.60 -6.15
CA ILE A 678 10.23 -34.66 -7.27
C ILE A 678 10.34 -35.48 -8.56
N ARG A 679 9.40 -35.23 -9.48
CA ARG A 679 9.30 -35.95 -10.76
C ARG A 679 9.21 -34.99 -11.92
N PHE A 680 9.99 -35.20 -12.96
CA PHE A 680 9.94 -34.39 -14.16
C PHE A 680 9.23 -35.13 -15.28
N SER A 681 8.37 -34.42 -16.02
CA SER A 681 7.66 -35.00 -17.16
C SER A 681 8.63 -35.31 -18.31
N GLU A 682 8.28 -36.24 -19.19
CA GLU A 682 9.06 -36.54 -20.39
C GLU A 682 9.25 -35.28 -21.26
N VAL A 683 8.20 -34.45 -21.36
CA VAL A 683 8.24 -33.16 -22.07
C VAL A 683 9.30 -32.25 -21.46
N SER A 684 9.30 -32.07 -20.14
CA SER A 684 10.29 -31.26 -19.43
C SER A 684 11.72 -31.78 -19.66
N ARG A 685 11.93 -33.10 -19.61
CA ARG A 685 13.23 -33.75 -19.82
C ARG A 685 13.72 -33.64 -21.27
N SER A 686 12.81 -33.62 -22.24
CA SER A 686 13.17 -33.43 -23.66
C SER A 686 13.65 -32.01 -23.96
N GLN A 687 13.26 -31.04 -23.14
CA GLN A 687 13.57 -29.62 -23.33
C GLN A 687 14.73 -29.12 -22.46
N HIS A 688 14.96 -29.75 -21.30
CA HIS A 688 15.89 -29.25 -20.28
C HIS A 688 16.76 -30.35 -19.70
N GLN A 689 18.00 -30.00 -19.35
CA GLN A 689 18.89 -30.87 -18.59
C GLN A 689 18.49 -30.85 -17.10
N LEU A 690 17.63 -31.79 -16.72
CA LEU A 690 17.06 -31.90 -15.37
C LEU A 690 17.65 -33.09 -14.61
N PRO A 691 17.77 -33.03 -13.27
CA PRO A 691 18.25 -34.16 -12.48
C PRO A 691 17.34 -35.39 -12.62
N ALA A 692 17.86 -36.56 -12.27
CA ALA A 692 17.04 -37.77 -12.12
C ALA A 692 15.92 -37.56 -11.09
N ASP A 693 14.82 -38.29 -11.17
CA ASP A 693 13.75 -38.19 -10.17
C ASP A 693 14.28 -38.54 -8.77
N TYR A 694 13.92 -37.73 -7.77
CA TYR A 694 14.50 -37.82 -6.43
C TYR A 694 13.50 -37.43 -5.35
N ILE A 695 13.67 -37.98 -4.16
CA ILE A 695 12.95 -37.57 -2.95
C ILE A 695 13.74 -36.42 -2.33
N TYR A 696 13.14 -35.23 -2.28
CA TYR A 696 13.65 -34.15 -1.47
C TYR A 696 13.26 -34.38 -0.02
N TRP A 697 14.16 -34.14 0.93
CA TRP A 697 13.82 -34.23 2.34
C TRP A 697 14.52 -33.18 3.21
N ALA A 698 13.88 -32.84 4.32
CA ALA A 698 14.33 -31.92 5.35
C ALA A 698 14.08 -32.55 6.72
N LEU A 699 15.15 -32.84 7.46
CA LEU A 699 15.10 -33.37 8.82
C LEU A 699 15.35 -32.22 9.79
N ILE A 700 14.34 -31.87 10.59
CA ILE A 700 14.32 -30.65 11.39
C ILE A 700 14.04 -30.99 12.86
N GLY A 701 14.76 -30.33 13.76
CA GLY A 701 14.56 -30.46 15.20
C GLY A 701 15.48 -29.53 16.00
N PRO A 702 15.51 -29.68 17.32
CA PRO A 702 16.39 -28.91 18.20
C PRO A 702 17.86 -29.12 17.85
N GLU A 703 18.66 -28.06 17.89
CA GLU A 703 20.09 -28.08 17.52
C GLU A 703 20.89 -29.15 18.28
N ALA A 704 20.53 -29.45 19.53
CA ALA A 704 21.19 -30.47 20.35
C ALA A 704 21.13 -31.88 19.72
N ARG A 705 20.09 -32.20 18.94
CA ARG A 705 19.95 -33.48 18.23
C ARG A 705 20.87 -33.59 17.00
N PHE A 706 21.42 -32.47 16.56
CA PHE A 706 22.26 -32.37 15.37
C PHE A 706 23.74 -32.20 15.75
N ARG A 707 24.15 -32.80 16.88
CA ARG A 707 25.54 -32.84 17.36
C ARG A 707 26.02 -34.28 17.42
N LEU A 708 27.31 -34.50 17.17
CA LEU A 708 27.97 -35.80 17.34
C LEU A 708 28.58 -35.87 18.74
N ASP A 709 28.64 -37.06 19.33
CA ASP A 709 29.18 -37.27 20.69
C ASP A 709 30.61 -36.70 20.81
N GLY A 710 30.80 -35.78 21.75
CA GLY A 710 32.09 -35.15 22.06
C GLY A 710 32.33 -33.75 21.49
N GLU A 711 31.40 -33.17 20.72
CA GLU A 711 31.55 -31.83 20.12
C GLU A 711 30.71 -30.74 20.79
N THR A 712 31.34 -29.61 21.11
CA THR A 712 30.73 -28.50 21.88
C THR A 712 30.08 -27.41 21.03
N SER A 713 30.21 -27.41 19.70
CA SER A 713 29.60 -26.38 18.84
C SER A 713 29.35 -26.82 17.40
N THR A 714 28.15 -26.56 16.89
CA THR A 714 27.78 -26.67 15.45
C THR A 714 28.45 -25.62 14.57
N SER A 715 29.15 -24.62 15.15
CA SER A 715 29.77 -23.51 14.39
C SER A 715 30.98 -23.90 13.56
N LYS A 716 31.57 -25.09 13.75
CA LYS A 716 32.75 -25.55 12.99
C LYS A 716 32.42 -26.33 11.72
N VAL A 717 31.19 -26.80 11.53
CA VAL A 717 30.78 -27.55 10.32
C VAL A 717 30.59 -26.62 9.11
N SER A 718 30.34 -25.32 9.34
CA SER A 718 30.13 -24.33 8.28
C SER A 718 31.40 -23.86 7.56
N SER A 719 32.60 -24.22 8.04
CA SER A 719 33.89 -23.75 7.52
C SER A 719 34.77 -24.85 6.89
N SER A 720 34.28 -26.09 6.79
CA SER A 720 34.99 -27.17 6.08
C SER A 720 34.66 -27.19 4.58
N THR A 721 35.54 -27.76 3.75
CA THR A 721 35.31 -27.96 2.31
C THR A 721 33.95 -28.62 2.08
N SER A 722 33.14 -28.10 1.13
CA SER A 722 31.72 -28.43 0.96
C SER A 722 31.39 -29.94 0.94
N ALA A 723 32.28 -30.77 0.42
CA ALA A 723 32.10 -32.22 0.35
C ALA A 723 32.19 -32.92 1.73
N GLN A 724 33.09 -32.48 2.63
CA GLN A 724 33.25 -33.05 3.96
C GLN A 724 32.05 -32.68 4.85
N ALA A 725 31.60 -31.43 4.80
CA ALA A 725 30.39 -30.97 5.48
C ALA A 725 29.14 -31.74 5.01
N ALA A 726 29.03 -32.02 3.71
CA ALA A 726 27.92 -32.79 3.16
C ALA A 726 27.94 -34.25 3.67
N ALA A 727 29.11 -34.92 3.63
CA ALA A 727 29.26 -36.27 4.15
C ALA A 727 28.94 -36.36 5.66
N GLU A 728 29.33 -35.35 6.42
CA GLU A 728 29.02 -35.26 7.85
C GLU A 728 27.52 -35.08 8.11
N ALA A 729 26.87 -34.16 7.39
CA ALA A 729 25.42 -33.98 7.48
C ALA A 729 24.66 -35.27 7.10
N ALA A 730 25.11 -35.99 6.08
CA ALA A 730 24.57 -37.29 5.71
C ALA A 730 24.72 -38.33 6.83
N ARG A 731 25.92 -38.44 7.43
CA ARG A 731 26.19 -39.34 8.56
C ARG A 731 25.31 -39.00 9.77
N LEU A 732 25.14 -37.71 10.06
CA LEU A 732 24.31 -37.24 11.16
C LEU A 732 22.83 -37.59 10.95
N SER A 733 22.31 -37.47 9.72
CA SER A 733 20.94 -37.89 9.41
C SER A 733 20.70 -39.39 9.70
N LEU A 734 21.69 -40.25 9.39
CA LEU A 734 21.64 -41.69 9.67
C LEU A 734 21.74 -42.02 11.16
N SER A 735 22.49 -41.22 11.91
CA SER A 735 22.63 -41.34 13.37
C SER A 735 21.33 -40.96 14.08
N ILE A 736 20.76 -39.80 13.73
CA ILE A 736 19.50 -39.29 14.31
C ILE A 736 18.34 -40.26 14.09
N THR A 737 18.34 -40.95 12.95
CA THR A 737 17.26 -41.86 12.52
C THR A 737 17.58 -43.33 12.81
N GLN A 738 18.52 -43.63 13.71
CA GLN A 738 19.02 -44.99 13.90
C GLN A 738 17.95 -45.99 14.37
N GLU A 739 16.96 -45.52 15.12
CA GLU A 739 15.85 -46.35 15.65
C GLU A 739 14.62 -46.33 14.74
N TRP A 740 14.65 -45.57 13.64
CA TRP A 740 13.51 -45.48 12.73
C TRP A 740 13.37 -46.78 11.93
N HIS A 741 12.11 -47.11 11.61
CA HIS A 741 11.74 -48.28 10.84
C HIS A 741 12.51 -48.32 9.51
N SER A 742 12.99 -49.50 9.13
CA SER A 742 13.85 -49.68 7.94
C SER A 742 13.24 -49.14 6.65
N SER A 743 11.91 -49.19 6.51
CA SER A 743 11.22 -48.63 5.34
C SER A 743 11.35 -47.11 5.24
N ILE A 744 11.26 -46.37 6.36
CA ILE A 744 11.42 -44.91 6.40
C ILE A 744 12.91 -44.54 6.33
N ARG A 745 13.74 -45.27 7.08
CA ARG A 745 15.19 -45.05 7.14
C ARG A 745 15.88 -45.25 5.78
N SER A 746 15.31 -46.08 4.91
CA SER A 746 15.82 -46.33 3.56
C SER A 746 16.08 -45.06 2.73
N VAL A 747 15.34 -43.97 2.98
CA VAL A 747 15.55 -42.67 2.34
C VAL A 747 16.93 -42.08 2.67
N PHE A 748 17.39 -42.24 3.91
CA PHE A 748 18.69 -41.75 4.36
C PHE A 748 19.82 -42.71 4.00
N GLU A 749 19.57 -44.03 4.01
CA GLU A 749 20.57 -45.06 3.64
C GLU A 749 20.98 -44.98 2.16
N ARG A 750 20.10 -44.46 1.32
CA ARG A 750 20.30 -44.32 -0.13
C ARG A 750 20.42 -42.87 -0.58
N GLN A 751 20.60 -41.93 0.35
CA GLN A 751 20.72 -40.51 0.04
C GLN A 751 21.97 -40.24 -0.83
N ASP A 752 21.92 -39.15 -1.60
CA ASP A 752 23.12 -38.57 -2.18
C ASP A 752 23.89 -37.82 -1.09
N THR A 753 24.96 -38.44 -0.59
CA THR A 753 25.78 -37.89 0.50
C THR A 753 26.50 -36.60 0.12
N THR A 754 26.59 -36.28 -1.18
CA THR A 754 27.17 -35.02 -1.65
C THR A 754 26.17 -33.87 -1.63
N GLN A 755 24.87 -34.15 -1.51
CA GLN A 755 23.78 -33.17 -1.54
C GLN A 755 23.17 -32.89 -0.17
N ALA A 756 23.75 -33.43 0.90
CA ALA A 756 23.29 -33.17 2.27
C ALA A 756 23.83 -31.83 2.79
N THR A 757 23.02 -31.07 3.53
CA THR A 757 23.44 -29.80 4.13
C THR A 757 22.78 -29.57 5.47
N LEU A 758 23.59 -29.43 6.52
CA LEU A 758 23.16 -28.96 7.83
C LEU A 758 23.14 -27.43 7.87
N ILE A 759 21.99 -26.85 8.25
CA ILE A 759 21.85 -25.41 8.49
C ILE A 759 21.27 -25.14 9.88
N ARG A 760 21.65 -24.01 10.46
CA ARG A 760 20.97 -23.45 11.63
C ARG A 760 19.73 -22.68 11.18
N VAL A 761 18.62 -22.89 11.88
CA VAL A 761 17.36 -22.24 11.55
C VAL A 761 17.31 -20.89 12.27
N VAL A 762 17.34 -19.82 11.48
CA VAL A 762 17.25 -18.44 11.98
C VAL A 762 16.06 -17.73 11.34
N SER A 763 15.54 -16.72 12.02
CA SER A 763 14.43 -15.92 11.51
C SER A 763 14.52 -14.48 12.00
N SER A 764 14.07 -13.53 11.18
CA SER A 764 13.69 -12.21 11.65
C SER A 764 12.43 -12.30 12.51
N VAL A 765 12.24 -11.30 13.38
CA VAL A 765 10.96 -11.08 14.08
C VAL A 765 9.90 -10.49 13.14
N PRO A 766 8.59 -10.70 13.39
CA PRO A 766 7.52 -10.18 12.52
C PRO A 766 7.60 -8.69 12.26
N ASN A 767 8.01 -7.91 13.27
CA ASN A 767 8.18 -6.46 13.17
C ASN A 767 9.62 -6.12 12.79
N VAL A 768 9.95 -6.29 11.50
CA VAL A 768 11.21 -5.78 10.94
C VAL A 768 11.25 -4.26 11.18
N PRO A 769 12.30 -3.71 11.81
CA PRO A 769 12.39 -2.29 12.13
C PRO A 769 12.32 -1.45 10.86
N SER A 770 11.75 -0.25 10.96
CA SER A 770 11.94 0.78 9.93
C SER A 770 13.33 1.40 10.06
N TRP A 771 13.87 1.88 8.94
CA TRP A 771 15.10 2.66 8.88
C TRP A 771 14.90 3.85 7.94
N SER A 772 15.81 4.81 8.00
CA SER A 772 15.82 5.94 7.07
C SER A 772 16.10 5.44 5.66
N PRO A 773 15.18 5.66 4.70
CA PRO A 773 15.39 5.21 3.32
C PRO A 773 16.61 5.89 2.70
N SER A 774 17.32 5.15 1.83
CA SER A 774 18.48 5.66 1.12
C SER A 774 18.21 5.69 -0.38
N ALA A 775 18.60 6.78 -1.04
CA ALA A 775 18.56 6.89 -2.50
C ALA A 775 19.64 6.04 -3.20
N MET A 776 20.54 5.41 -2.44
CA MET A 776 21.76 4.79 -2.97
C MET A 776 21.90 3.31 -2.63
N ALA A 777 21.14 2.82 -1.64
CA ALA A 777 21.18 1.42 -1.25
C ALA A 777 19.87 0.94 -0.63
N THR A 778 19.52 -0.33 -0.85
CA THR A 778 18.44 -1.01 -0.13
C THR A 778 18.69 -2.52 -0.02
N LEU A 779 17.72 -3.26 0.54
CA LEU A 779 17.80 -4.69 0.84
C LEU A 779 16.56 -5.43 0.31
N LEU A 780 16.71 -6.73 0.04
CA LEU A 780 15.57 -7.61 -0.24
C LEU A 780 15.82 -9.06 0.18
N GLY A 781 14.74 -9.81 0.41
CA GLY A 781 14.80 -11.22 0.76
C GLY A 781 15.51 -11.49 2.09
N ASP A 782 16.22 -12.62 2.16
CA ASP A 782 16.94 -13.07 3.36
C ASP A 782 18.05 -12.12 3.81
N ALA A 783 18.41 -11.12 3.00
CA ALA A 783 19.32 -10.07 3.41
C ALA A 783 18.73 -9.18 4.52
N ILE A 784 17.40 -9.12 4.67
CA ILE A 784 16.71 -8.28 5.67
C ILE A 784 15.64 -9.04 6.45
N HIS A 785 14.92 -9.98 5.83
CA HIS A 785 13.86 -10.74 6.51
C HIS A 785 14.02 -12.26 6.35
N PRO A 786 15.19 -12.85 6.72
CA PRO A 786 15.33 -14.30 6.71
C PRO A 786 14.23 -14.96 7.55
N MET A 787 13.76 -16.11 7.13
CA MET A 787 12.65 -16.81 7.80
C MET A 787 12.98 -18.27 7.99
N SER A 788 12.35 -18.91 8.97
CA SER A 788 12.39 -20.36 9.08
C SER A 788 11.83 -21.01 7.80
N PRO A 789 12.30 -22.20 7.41
CA PRO A 789 11.87 -22.86 6.16
C PRO A 789 10.40 -23.31 6.19
N CYS A 790 9.74 -23.22 7.35
CA CYS A 790 8.33 -23.56 7.52
C CYS A 790 7.41 -22.87 6.51
N GLY A 791 6.51 -23.68 5.93
CA GLY A 791 5.48 -23.20 5.01
C GLY A 791 5.99 -22.73 3.64
N GLY A 792 7.28 -22.83 3.37
CA GLY A 792 7.89 -22.44 2.09
C GLY A 792 7.73 -20.95 1.76
N VAL A 793 7.61 -20.09 2.78
CA VAL A 793 7.19 -18.70 2.59
C VAL A 793 8.33 -17.71 2.28
N GLY A 794 9.58 -18.02 2.63
CA GLY A 794 10.70 -17.09 2.44
C GLY A 794 10.98 -16.79 0.97
N ALA A 795 11.17 -17.81 0.14
CA ALA A 795 11.51 -17.64 -1.28
C ALA A 795 10.42 -16.91 -2.08
N GLN A 796 9.15 -17.20 -1.83
CA GLN A 796 8.05 -16.49 -2.50
C GLN A 796 8.03 -15.00 -2.13
N THR A 797 8.28 -14.66 -0.86
CA THR A 797 8.31 -13.26 -0.41
C THR A 797 9.47 -12.52 -1.05
N ALA A 798 10.64 -13.16 -1.11
CA ALA A 798 11.81 -12.60 -1.77
C ALA A 798 11.63 -12.39 -3.29
N ILE A 799 10.89 -13.26 -3.98
CA ILE A 799 10.51 -13.09 -5.39
C ILE A 799 9.58 -11.88 -5.56
N CYS A 800 8.57 -11.74 -4.70
CA CYS A 800 7.67 -10.58 -4.72
C CYS A 800 8.41 -9.27 -4.43
N ASP A 801 9.40 -9.29 -3.54
CA ASP A 801 10.24 -8.13 -3.26
C ASP A 801 11.10 -7.74 -4.45
N ALA A 802 11.72 -8.71 -5.11
CA ALA A 802 12.51 -8.47 -6.33
C ALA A 802 11.65 -7.82 -7.43
N SER A 803 10.42 -8.32 -7.65
CA SER A 803 9.47 -7.74 -8.61
C SER A 803 9.06 -6.31 -8.23
N SER A 804 8.73 -6.08 -6.96
CA SER A 804 8.35 -4.76 -6.45
C SER A 804 9.50 -3.75 -6.58
N LEU A 805 10.72 -4.14 -6.21
CA LEU A 805 11.90 -3.28 -6.30
C LEU A 805 12.27 -3.00 -7.76
N ALA A 806 12.14 -3.98 -8.66
CA ALA A 806 12.42 -3.79 -10.08
C ALA A 806 11.53 -2.69 -10.68
N LYS A 807 10.24 -2.65 -10.33
CA LYS A 807 9.32 -1.58 -10.76
C LYS A 807 9.77 -0.21 -10.25
N THR A 808 10.18 -0.12 -8.99
CA THR A 808 10.71 1.10 -8.39
C THR A 808 11.98 1.58 -9.10
N ILE A 809 12.96 0.68 -9.33
CA ILE A 809 14.22 1.01 -9.99
C ILE A 809 14.00 1.37 -11.47
N ALA A 810 13.11 0.65 -12.17
CA ALA A 810 12.82 0.91 -13.58
C ALA A 810 12.14 2.27 -13.78
N ALA A 811 11.16 2.63 -12.92
CA ALA A 811 10.51 3.94 -12.96
C ALA A 811 11.51 5.10 -12.77
N ALA A 812 12.58 4.86 -12.02
CA ALA A 812 13.65 5.83 -11.77
C ALA A 812 14.90 5.64 -12.64
N GLN A 813 14.81 4.86 -13.73
CA GLN A 813 15.92 4.59 -14.66
C GLN A 813 17.22 4.14 -13.98
N GLY A 814 17.13 3.33 -12.92
CA GLY A 814 18.29 2.82 -12.18
C GLY A 814 18.73 3.65 -10.97
N SER A 815 18.13 4.82 -10.74
CA SER A 815 18.56 5.79 -9.71
C SER A 815 17.37 6.32 -8.88
N PRO A 816 16.73 5.46 -8.08
CA PRO A 816 15.54 5.82 -7.29
C PRO A 816 15.85 6.85 -6.20
N THR A 817 14.86 7.68 -5.85
CA THR A 817 14.97 8.59 -4.71
C THR A 817 14.82 7.83 -3.39
N ALA A 818 15.22 8.45 -2.28
CA ALA A 818 14.98 7.89 -0.95
C ALA A 818 13.47 7.68 -0.68
N GLU A 819 12.61 8.52 -1.24
CA GLU A 819 11.15 8.39 -1.10
C GLU A 819 10.63 7.14 -1.82
N ASP A 820 11.08 6.91 -3.06
CA ASP A 820 10.75 5.72 -3.86
C ASP A 820 11.15 4.44 -3.13
N ILE A 821 12.36 4.43 -2.56
CA ILE A 821 12.86 3.31 -1.76
C ILE A 821 12.07 3.16 -0.46
N GLY A 822 11.71 4.27 0.20
CA GLY A 822 10.89 4.23 1.40
C GLY A 822 9.53 3.57 1.18
N ALA A 823 8.88 3.86 0.05
CA ALA A 823 7.62 3.22 -0.34
C ALA A 823 7.79 1.72 -0.62
N PHE A 824 8.85 1.33 -1.32
CA PHE A 824 9.20 -0.08 -1.55
C PHE A 824 9.43 -0.81 -0.21
N GLU A 825 10.27 -0.27 0.66
CA GLU A 825 10.67 -0.88 1.92
C GLU A 825 9.47 -1.07 2.86
N GLU A 826 8.53 -0.12 2.86
CA GLU A 826 7.28 -0.23 3.61
C GLU A 826 6.39 -1.37 3.09
N GLY A 827 6.26 -1.50 1.76
CA GLY A 827 5.58 -2.62 1.14
C GLY A 827 6.24 -3.97 1.46
N MET A 828 7.57 -4.02 1.42
CA MET A 828 8.37 -5.20 1.78
C MET A 828 8.15 -5.60 3.24
N ARG A 829 8.24 -4.67 4.19
CA ARG A 829 8.02 -4.95 5.63
C ARG A 829 6.63 -5.53 5.89
N LYS A 830 5.58 -5.01 5.25
CA LYS A 830 4.21 -5.56 5.35
C LYS A 830 4.10 -6.99 4.82
N ARG A 831 4.76 -7.30 3.69
CA ARG A 831 4.80 -8.68 3.16
C ARG A 831 5.60 -9.62 4.07
N ALA A 832 6.76 -9.16 4.54
CA ALA A 832 7.62 -9.90 5.45
C ALA A 832 6.91 -10.22 6.77
N HIS A 833 6.24 -9.25 7.39
CA HIS A 833 5.49 -9.43 8.63
C HIS A 833 4.50 -10.60 8.56
N ARG A 834 3.64 -10.62 7.52
CA ARG A 834 2.66 -11.70 7.31
C ARG A 834 3.34 -13.05 7.11
N SER A 835 4.46 -13.08 6.37
CA SER A 835 5.18 -14.30 6.04
C SER A 835 5.92 -14.87 7.25
N ILE A 836 6.55 -14.02 8.06
CA ILE A 836 7.24 -14.41 9.28
C ILE A 836 6.24 -14.99 10.28
N LEU A 837 5.08 -14.35 10.50
CA LEU A 837 4.03 -14.91 11.37
C LEU A 837 3.55 -16.29 10.88
N GLN A 838 3.36 -16.45 9.57
CA GLN A 838 2.97 -17.74 9.00
C GLN A 838 4.06 -18.81 9.23
N SER A 839 5.33 -18.43 9.04
CA SER A 839 6.49 -19.29 9.26
C SER A 839 6.61 -19.70 10.73
N GLU A 840 6.37 -18.77 11.66
CA GLU A 840 6.41 -18.99 13.10
C GLU A 840 5.31 -19.93 13.59
N VAL A 841 4.07 -19.78 13.12
CA VAL A 841 2.98 -20.71 13.43
C VAL A 841 3.32 -22.12 12.98
N GLY A 842 3.92 -22.25 11.79
CA GLY A 842 4.42 -23.53 11.28
C GLY A 842 5.50 -24.12 12.18
N SER A 843 6.49 -23.31 12.55
CA SER A 843 7.60 -23.70 13.42
C SER A 843 7.16 -24.16 14.82
N LYS A 844 6.23 -23.45 15.45
CA LYS A 844 5.66 -23.82 16.75
C LYS A 844 4.93 -25.17 16.69
N LYS A 845 4.11 -25.37 15.65
CA LYS A 845 3.27 -26.58 15.52
C LYS A 845 4.05 -27.81 15.04
N MET A 846 4.99 -27.65 14.12
CA MET A 846 5.72 -28.77 13.51
C MET A 846 6.95 -29.18 14.32
N PHE A 847 7.61 -28.23 14.99
CA PHE A 847 8.93 -28.45 15.59
C PHE A 847 8.99 -28.09 17.08
N GLY A 848 7.87 -27.67 17.69
CA GLY A 848 7.83 -27.28 19.10
C GLY A 848 8.71 -26.07 19.43
N LEU A 849 9.01 -25.21 18.45
CA LEU A 849 9.90 -24.07 18.65
C LEU A 849 9.27 -22.98 19.50
N ARG A 850 10.12 -22.25 20.25
CA ARG A 850 9.71 -21.09 21.06
C ARG A 850 9.23 -19.95 20.17
N SER A 851 8.55 -18.97 20.78
CA SER A 851 8.23 -17.72 20.09
C SER A 851 9.50 -17.03 19.61
N LEU A 852 9.47 -16.42 18.44
CA LEU A 852 10.63 -15.70 17.90
C LEU A 852 11.05 -14.54 18.81
N GLU A 853 10.12 -13.98 19.56
CA GLU A 853 10.38 -12.93 20.56
C GLU A 853 11.17 -13.44 21.77
N ASP A 854 10.97 -14.71 22.15
CA ASP A 854 11.63 -15.38 23.26
C ASP A 854 12.98 -16.02 22.87
N CYS A 855 13.29 -15.99 21.58
CA CYS A 855 14.52 -16.55 21.04
C CYS A 855 15.72 -15.63 21.28
N ASP A 856 16.89 -16.23 21.48
CA ASP A 856 18.13 -15.48 21.67
C ASP A 856 18.49 -14.71 20.41
N ALA A 857 19.24 -13.61 20.58
CA ALA A 857 19.81 -12.90 19.45
C ALA A 857 20.78 -13.83 18.72
N TRP A 858 20.67 -13.92 17.40
CA TRP A 858 21.63 -14.67 16.61
C TRP A 858 22.96 -13.91 16.56
N THR A 859 23.99 -14.51 17.15
CA THR A 859 25.33 -13.92 17.29
C THR A 859 26.32 -14.40 16.24
N GLY A 860 25.87 -15.06 15.16
CA GLY A 860 26.67 -15.79 14.17
C GLY A 860 27.60 -14.95 13.28
N PHE A 861 28.43 -14.14 13.91
CA PHE A 861 29.59 -13.46 13.36
C PHE A 861 30.83 -14.36 13.44
#